data_AF-A0AAW8KPX7-F1
#
_entry.id   AF-A0AAW8KPX7-F1
#
_cell.length_a   1.000
_cell.length_b   1.000
_cell.length_c   1.000
_cell.angle_alpha   90.00
_cell.angle_beta   90.00
_cell.angle_gamma   90.00
#
_symmetry.space_group_name_H-M   'P 1'
#
loop_
_entity.id
_entity.type
_entity.pdbx_description
1 polymer ?
#
loop_
_entity_poly.entity_id
_entity_poly.type
_entity_poly.pdbx_seq_one_letter_code
_entity_poly.pdbx_strand_id
1 'polypeptide(L)'
;MNKVYKVVWNASLGIWVAVSELAKGKTKSSCLNEEQHNNDNSITNKLQDKLFFLKPLSFAIITILIPSFVFAETGVNGGTSSQNNSTAISPSNAQCGTLSTATISGTSTNSTAIGCGTTIDSAPDSVAIGKQNTISATNTTNQQIADRRTGASLVNYPTGQTGYSSASVAIGTQNTTGAGGGVAIGNGNQVDSAFHGVAIGQGNRTTGGYAVSLGIGNAASGVSAVSVGTANDASGNTAVAIGRQTYSKADYGIAVGNVATVEVGATNGIAIGNTASVLGTATNSVAIGKDATSNVSNSVALGAGSTTTAQSGNSFLTNVAPSATNGVVSVGTTGTTRRIQNVADGAALTDAVNVAQLDKAYDDAHSRLATALGGGAAYDPATNAYTVPNYNVTTDPNAGTKTGNVNNVGAALSGLDTAVNKAITFNANTGSSTNKLGSTLNITGTGSTAGTYSGNNLKTSVSGNTVSIQMADAPVFTGTVTAGNLATGGTLSVTGVSNLNGGANLNNQKITNVAAGTASGDAVNFGQLTTTNNNVTTAQNAANAAQTSANAAQTTANSALTEAQKGLNFRANAGATDKVSLGETVTLADGTNTTVTYDAATNTYKYNVVDAPTFTGTVTAGNLATGGTLSVTGVSNLNGGANLNNQKITNVAAGTASGDAVNFSQLTTTNNNVTTAQNTANTAQTTANTALTEAQKGLNFSVNGGAGDNVKLGETVNFANGTNTTATYDAATNTYKYNVVDAPTFAGTVTAGNLATGGTLSVTGVSNLNGGANLNNQKITNLAAGTAPGDAVNFSQLTTTNNNVTTAQNTANTALTNANNAQTSANAAQSTANTALSEAQKGINFGDGTTSNNYALGETINVKGDSNINSVTTAGGVQLSLASDISVDSVTTGNSKLDNSGLVITGGPSITTTGINAANTNISNVADATTADQAVNKGQLDAVTAAADGKKIGRA
;
A
#
# COMPACT_ATOMS: atom_id res chain seq x y z
N MET A 1 -16.90 -10.88 24.35
CA MET A 1 -15.94 -10.29 23.38
C MET A 1 -14.55 -10.47 24.01
N ASN A 2 -13.60 -11.27 23.53
CA ASN A 2 -13.36 -11.92 22.24
C ASN A 2 -13.05 -13.41 22.45
N LYS A 3 -13.78 -14.31 21.79
CA LYS A 3 -13.31 -15.69 21.60
C LYS A 3 -12.45 -15.67 20.34
N VAL A 4 -11.15 -15.86 20.49
CA VAL A 4 -10.22 -15.97 19.35
C VAL A 4 -10.35 -17.37 18.79
N TYR A 5 -10.68 -17.47 17.51
CA TYR A 5 -10.72 -18.73 16.75
C TYR A 5 -9.57 -18.70 15.75
N LYS A 6 -8.79 -19.78 15.68
CA LYS A 6 -7.81 -19.99 14.60
C LYS A 6 -8.35 -21.01 13.61
N VAL A 7 -8.12 -20.71 12.34
CA VAL A 7 -8.46 -21.57 11.20
C VAL A 7 -7.22 -22.42 10.91
N VAL A 8 -7.34 -23.74 11.02
CA VAL A 8 -6.21 -24.67 10.88
C VAL A 8 -6.56 -25.74 9.84
N TRP A 9 -5.60 -26.07 8.98
CA TRP A 9 -5.77 -27.05 7.90
C TRP A 9 -5.74 -28.46 8.48
N ASN A 10 -6.84 -29.20 8.33
CA ASN A 10 -6.88 -30.59 8.76
C ASN A 10 -6.47 -31.49 7.59
N ALA A 11 -5.20 -31.94 7.61
CA ALA A 11 -4.61 -32.75 6.56
C ALA A 11 -5.26 -34.14 6.37
N SER A 12 -6.04 -34.64 7.34
CA SER A 12 -6.76 -35.92 7.21
C SER A 12 -8.13 -35.79 6.54
N LEU A 13 -8.74 -34.58 6.57
CA LEU A 13 -10.06 -34.31 6.00
C LEU A 13 -10.02 -33.37 4.78
N GLY A 14 -8.85 -32.78 4.47
CA GLY A 14 -8.68 -31.90 3.31
C GLY A 14 -9.44 -30.57 3.38
N ILE A 15 -9.86 -30.13 4.57
CA ILE A 15 -10.65 -28.91 4.75
C ILE A 15 -10.13 -28.05 5.93
N TRP A 16 -10.39 -26.75 5.86
CA TRP A 16 -10.07 -25.79 6.93
C TRP A 16 -11.17 -25.77 7.99
N VAL A 17 -10.81 -25.91 9.27
CA VAL A 17 -11.78 -25.97 10.39
C VAL A 17 -11.42 -24.92 11.46
N ALA A 18 -12.43 -24.25 12.02
CA ALA A 18 -12.25 -23.24 13.07
C ALA A 18 -12.42 -23.85 14.48
N VAL A 19 -11.45 -23.64 15.38
CA VAL A 19 -11.44 -24.25 16.73
C VAL A 19 -11.24 -23.19 17.83
N SER A 20 -11.93 -23.36 18.97
CA SER A 20 -11.95 -22.44 20.13
C SER A 20 -10.85 -22.76 21.13
N GLU A 21 -10.06 -21.75 21.53
CA GLU A 21 -8.91 -21.87 22.42
C GLU A 21 -9.33 -21.91 23.92
N LEU A 22 -9.58 -23.12 24.46
CA LEU A 22 -9.59 -23.39 25.91
C LEU A 22 -8.99 -24.77 26.18
N ALA A 23 -7.65 -24.86 26.23
CA ALA A 23 -6.95 -25.99 26.79
C ALA A 23 -5.55 -25.59 27.28
N LYS A 24 -5.29 -25.78 28.59
CA LYS A 24 -4.00 -25.60 29.25
C LYS A 24 -3.03 -26.71 28.81
N GLY A 25 -1.88 -26.35 28.26
CA GLY A 25 -0.80 -27.28 27.93
C GLY A 25 -0.10 -27.81 29.19
N LYS A 26 -0.25 -29.12 29.45
CA LYS A 26 0.64 -29.91 30.31
C LYS A 26 1.92 -30.28 29.53
N THR A 27 3.02 -30.33 30.28
CA THR A 27 4.35 -30.80 29.90
C THR A 27 4.35 -32.22 29.32
N LYS A 28 5.15 -32.45 28.28
CA LYS A 28 5.40 -33.79 27.71
C LYS A 28 6.19 -34.65 28.72
N SER A 29 5.51 -35.66 29.27
CA SER A 29 6.12 -36.89 29.78
C SER A 29 6.04 -37.97 28.70
N SER A 30 7.04 -38.84 28.71
CA SER A 30 7.22 -40.04 27.90
C SER A 30 5.98 -40.95 27.88
N CYS A 31 5.66 -41.45 26.69
CA CYS A 31 4.58 -42.40 26.44
C CYS A 31 4.85 -43.77 27.10
N LEU A 32 4.02 -44.10 28.07
CA LEU A 32 3.50 -45.45 28.32
C LEU A 32 2.05 -45.43 27.87
N ASN A 33 1.65 -46.34 26.99
CA ASN A 33 0.25 -46.77 26.92
C ASN A 33 0.23 -48.26 27.22
N GLU A 34 -0.45 -48.57 28.32
CA GLU A 34 -0.95 -49.88 28.67
C GLU A 34 -2.44 -49.85 28.29
N GLU A 35 -2.89 -50.74 27.41
CA GLU A 35 -4.28 -51.19 27.43
C GLU A 35 -4.35 -52.65 27.02
N GLN A 36 -5.02 -53.41 27.88
CA GLN A 36 -5.21 -54.86 27.82
C GLN A 36 -6.09 -55.27 26.64
N HIS A 37 -5.77 -56.41 26.01
CA HIS A 37 -6.69 -57.54 25.90
C HIS A 37 -5.99 -58.79 25.35
N ASN A 38 -6.38 -59.94 25.90
CA ASN A 38 -5.82 -61.27 25.67
C ASN A 38 -5.82 -61.72 24.20
N ASN A 39 -4.75 -62.40 23.79
CA ASN A 39 -4.72 -63.79 23.25
C ASN A 39 -3.55 -63.99 22.28
N ASP A 40 -2.78 -65.05 22.57
CA ASP A 40 -2.03 -65.94 21.67
C ASP A 40 -1.21 -65.33 20.52
N ASN A 41 0.13 -65.37 20.65
CA ASN A 41 0.94 -66.44 20.05
C ASN A 41 2.45 -66.12 20.07
N SER A 42 3.20 -67.02 20.72
CA SER A 42 4.42 -67.66 20.22
C SER A 42 5.40 -66.83 19.38
N ILE A 43 6.57 -66.49 19.96
CA ILE A 43 7.84 -66.63 19.22
C ILE A 43 8.90 -67.30 20.09
N THR A 44 9.25 -68.49 19.63
CA THR A 44 10.30 -69.40 20.01
C THR A 44 11.69 -68.79 19.79
N ASN A 45 12.61 -68.90 20.77
CA ASN A 45 13.96 -69.43 20.51
C ASN A 45 14.78 -69.70 21.78
N LYS A 46 15.00 -70.99 22.01
CA LYS A 46 16.30 -71.64 22.27
C LYS A 46 17.30 -70.89 23.16
N LEU A 47 17.21 -71.13 24.47
CA LEU A 47 18.35 -71.23 25.40
C LEU A 47 17.88 -71.81 26.75
N GLN A 48 17.21 -72.96 26.72
CA GLN A 48 16.98 -73.77 27.90
C GLN A 48 17.23 -75.24 27.56
N ASP A 49 18.48 -75.64 27.68
CA ASP A 49 18.81 -77.01 28.06
C ASP A 49 20.08 -76.94 28.90
N LYS A 50 19.97 -77.44 30.15
CA LYS A 50 21.01 -77.56 31.18
C LYS A 50 21.33 -76.31 32.02
N LEU A 51 20.46 -75.98 32.97
CA LEU A 51 20.94 -75.66 34.33
C LEU A 51 19.81 -75.75 35.37
N PHE A 52 20.03 -76.61 36.38
CA PHE A 52 19.30 -76.76 37.64
C PHE A 52 17.85 -77.28 37.62
N PHE A 53 17.74 -78.62 37.56
CA PHE A 53 16.75 -79.36 38.35
C PHE A 53 17.05 -79.20 39.85
N LEU A 54 16.33 -78.35 40.57
CA LEU A 54 16.00 -78.62 41.97
C LEU A 54 14.50 -78.34 42.17
N LYS A 55 13.76 -79.41 42.47
CA LYS A 55 12.31 -79.42 42.69
C LYS A 55 11.93 -78.59 43.94
N PRO A 56 10.74 -77.97 43.95
CA PRO A 56 10.37 -76.93 44.91
C PRO A 56 10.00 -77.48 46.29
N LEU A 57 10.36 -76.68 47.29
CA LEU A 57 9.97 -76.77 48.69
C LEU A 57 8.43 -76.81 48.82
N SER A 58 7.89 -77.90 49.34
CA SER A 58 6.48 -78.00 49.76
C SER A 58 6.39 -77.75 51.26
N PHE A 59 5.67 -76.69 51.64
CA PHE A 59 5.24 -76.44 53.01
C PHE A 59 4.30 -77.58 53.46
N ALA A 60 4.66 -78.29 54.53
CA ALA A 60 3.77 -79.21 55.22
C ALA A 60 3.87 -78.97 56.73
N ILE A 61 2.91 -78.22 57.28
CA ILE A 61 2.54 -78.26 58.70
C ILE A 61 1.02 -78.44 58.74
N ILE A 62 0.56 -79.67 59.06
CA ILE A 62 -0.59 -80.01 59.93
C ILE A 62 -1.03 -81.47 59.70
N THR A 63 -1.25 -82.17 60.83
CA THR A 63 -1.82 -83.51 61.05
C THR A 63 -0.95 -84.76 60.84
N ILE A 64 -0.34 -85.26 61.91
CA ILE A 64 -0.67 -86.56 62.57
C ILE A 64 -0.13 -86.54 64.02
N LEU A 65 -0.97 -87.02 64.93
CA LEU A 65 -0.92 -87.02 66.39
C LEU A 65 0.20 -87.89 67.03
N ILE A 66 1.02 -87.28 67.92
CA ILE A 66 1.54 -87.62 69.29
C ILE A 66 1.97 -89.07 69.69
N PRO A 67 2.82 -89.29 70.74
CA PRO A 67 3.68 -88.38 71.53
C PRO A 67 5.13 -88.88 71.80
N SER A 68 5.96 -88.00 72.37
CA SER A 68 7.17 -88.30 73.16
C SER A 68 8.43 -88.82 72.45
N PHE A 69 9.19 -87.94 71.82
CA PHE A 69 10.64 -88.07 71.78
C PHE A 69 11.29 -86.79 72.29
N VAL A 70 11.82 -86.90 73.50
CA VAL A 70 12.91 -86.07 74.00
C VAL A 70 14.01 -86.12 72.94
N PHE A 71 14.41 -84.98 72.39
CA PHE A 71 15.67 -84.90 71.66
C PHE A 71 16.78 -85.26 72.65
N ALA A 72 17.31 -86.47 72.52
CA ALA A 72 18.52 -86.88 73.21
C ALA A 72 19.65 -85.94 72.75
N GLU A 73 19.88 -84.97 73.61
CA GLU A 73 20.94 -84.01 73.59
C GLU A 73 22.30 -84.69 73.57
N THR A 74 23.05 -84.47 72.50
CA THR A 74 24.49 -84.33 72.62
C THR A 74 24.84 -82.93 72.12
N GLY A 75 24.95 -81.98 73.05
CA GLY A 75 25.51 -80.65 72.79
C GLY A 75 24.53 -79.52 72.47
N VAL A 76 23.33 -79.46 73.08
CA VAL A 76 22.42 -78.28 73.04
C VAL A 76 22.16 -77.62 74.41
N ASN A 77 23.02 -77.89 75.40
CA ASN A 77 22.89 -77.43 76.79
C ASN A 77 23.31 -75.98 77.04
N GLY A 78 23.77 -75.26 76.02
CA GLY A 78 24.27 -73.90 76.15
C GLY A 78 23.29 -72.88 75.59
N GLY A 79 23.28 -71.69 76.18
CA GLY A 79 22.41 -70.61 75.73
C GLY A 79 21.83 -69.87 76.92
N THR A 80 21.86 -68.55 76.89
CA THR A 80 21.26 -67.70 77.93
C THR A 80 20.33 -66.69 77.29
N SER A 81 19.12 -66.57 77.80
CA SER A 81 18.18 -65.50 77.42
C SER A 81 17.59 -64.88 78.69
N SER A 82 17.73 -63.57 78.85
CA SER A 82 17.11 -62.83 79.95
C SER A 82 15.71 -62.29 79.62
N GLN A 83 15.20 -62.54 78.40
CA GLN A 83 14.04 -61.84 77.84
C GLN A 83 12.86 -62.77 77.49
N ASN A 84 11.64 -62.23 77.57
CA ASN A 84 10.41 -62.96 77.22
C ASN A 84 10.35 -63.35 75.73
N ASN A 85 9.77 -64.53 75.46
CA ASN A 85 9.48 -65.05 74.12
C ASN A 85 10.68 -65.16 73.16
N SER A 86 11.89 -65.40 73.70
CA SER A 86 13.15 -65.45 72.94
C SER A 86 13.84 -66.81 73.06
N THR A 87 14.62 -67.20 72.05
CA THR A 87 15.24 -68.54 71.94
C THR A 87 16.76 -68.42 71.79
N ALA A 88 17.53 -68.88 72.79
CA ALA A 88 18.99 -68.97 72.74
C ALA A 88 19.42 -70.45 72.75
N ILE A 89 20.12 -70.92 71.70
CA ILE A 89 20.52 -72.34 71.55
C ILE A 89 21.99 -72.44 71.13
N SER A 90 22.81 -73.19 71.86
CA SER A 90 24.20 -73.48 71.52
C SER A 90 24.74 -74.72 72.25
N PRO A 91 25.91 -75.26 71.86
CA PRO A 91 26.65 -76.21 72.68
C PRO A 91 27.05 -75.65 74.04
N SER A 92 27.44 -76.52 74.97
CA SER A 92 27.92 -76.09 76.29
C SER A 92 29.13 -75.14 76.17
N ASN A 93 29.35 -74.32 77.21
CA ASN A 93 30.46 -73.36 77.22
C ASN A 93 31.83 -74.01 76.92
N ALA A 94 32.05 -75.24 77.40
CA ALA A 94 33.27 -76.01 77.10
C ALA A 94 33.39 -76.40 75.62
N GLN A 95 32.27 -76.73 74.96
CA GLN A 95 32.24 -77.09 73.54
C GLN A 95 32.38 -75.87 72.62
N CYS A 96 32.04 -74.67 73.10
CA CYS A 96 32.30 -73.43 72.39
C CYS A 96 33.76 -72.95 72.49
N GLY A 97 34.60 -73.62 73.29
CA GLY A 97 36.03 -73.31 73.43
C GLY A 97 36.25 -71.94 74.06
N THR A 98 36.96 -71.05 73.36
CA THR A 98 37.20 -69.66 73.81
C THR A 98 36.03 -68.73 73.51
N LEU A 99 34.97 -69.21 72.88
CA LEU A 99 33.78 -68.44 72.54
C LEU A 99 32.70 -68.67 73.60
N SER A 100 31.94 -67.63 73.92
CA SER A 100 30.78 -67.73 74.81
C SER A 100 29.66 -68.59 74.20
N THR A 101 28.69 -69.02 75.01
CA THR A 101 27.44 -69.61 74.50
C THR A 101 26.56 -68.55 73.82
N ALA A 102 25.55 -68.99 73.06
CA ALA A 102 24.56 -68.08 72.48
C ALA A 102 23.91 -67.23 73.60
N THR A 103 23.84 -65.91 73.43
CA THR A 103 23.37 -65.00 74.48
C THR A 103 22.34 -64.02 73.93
N ILE A 104 21.20 -63.87 74.60
CA ILE A 104 20.19 -62.84 74.36
C ILE A 104 20.05 -62.00 75.63
N SER A 105 20.36 -60.71 75.55
CA SER A 105 20.38 -59.76 76.68
C SER A 105 19.74 -58.40 76.36
N GLY A 106 19.66 -57.52 77.36
CA GLY A 106 19.19 -56.14 77.19
C GLY A 106 17.67 -56.05 77.00
N THR A 107 17.20 -55.34 75.98
CA THR A 107 15.77 -55.19 75.62
C THR A 107 15.28 -56.15 74.50
N SER A 108 16.04 -57.20 74.18
CA SER A 108 15.83 -58.07 73.00
C SER A 108 14.68 -59.09 73.13
N THR A 109 13.41 -58.68 73.06
CA THR A 109 12.25 -59.61 73.04
C THR A 109 12.04 -60.25 71.67
N ASN A 110 11.31 -61.37 71.59
CA ASN A 110 10.98 -62.10 70.35
C ASN A 110 12.20 -62.48 69.48
N SER A 111 13.38 -62.65 70.07
CA SER A 111 14.64 -62.81 69.33
C SER A 111 15.15 -64.25 69.34
N THR A 112 15.92 -64.62 68.33
CA THR A 112 16.48 -65.98 68.17
C THR A 112 17.98 -65.93 67.97
N ALA A 113 18.76 -66.49 68.91
CA ALA A 113 20.21 -66.61 68.84
C ALA A 113 20.62 -68.09 68.81
N ILE A 114 21.31 -68.54 67.76
CA ILE A 114 21.71 -69.94 67.60
C ILE A 114 23.21 -70.03 67.27
N GLY A 115 23.95 -70.81 68.06
CA GLY A 115 25.37 -71.19 67.87
C GLY A 115 26.40 -70.43 68.72
N CYS A 116 27.63 -70.96 68.79
CA CYS A 116 28.69 -70.46 69.69
C CYS A 116 29.12 -69.02 69.37
N GLY A 117 29.24 -68.19 70.42
CA GLY A 117 29.67 -66.81 70.39
C GLY A 117 28.63 -65.84 69.83
N THR A 118 27.44 -66.32 69.49
CA THR A 118 26.39 -65.49 68.89
C THR A 118 25.64 -64.70 69.97
N THR A 119 25.56 -63.39 69.80
CA THR A 119 24.99 -62.46 70.79
C THR A 119 23.94 -61.56 70.16
N ILE A 120 22.80 -61.41 70.82
CA ILE A 120 21.78 -60.38 70.54
C ILE A 120 21.60 -59.55 71.80
N ASP A 121 21.96 -58.27 71.76
CA ASP A 121 21.86 -57.36 72.89
C ASP A 121 21.08 -56.08 72.54
N SER A 122 20.06 -55.78 73.33
CA SER A 122 19.16 -54.63 73.11
C SER A 122 18.62 -54.49 71.68
N ALA A 123 18.19 -55.62 71.10
CA ALA A 123 17.71 -55.69 69.73
C ALA A 123 16.48 -56.61 69.55
N PRO A 124 15.24 -56.09 69.69
CA PRO A 124 14.03 -56.91 69.58
C PRO A 124 13.80 -57.46 68.17
N ASP A 125 12.97 -58.50 68.07
CA ASP A 125 12.51 -59.13 66.82
C ASP A 125 13.65 -59.61 65.88
N SER A 126 14.84 -59.86 66.44
CA SER A 126 16.07 -60.11 65.68
C SER A 126 16.47 -61.58 65.64
N VAL A 127 17.15 -61.99 64.57
CA VAL A 127 17.57 -63.37 64.31
C VAL A 127 19.07 -63.42 64.06
N ALA A 128 19.81 -64.13 64.92
CA ALA A 128 21.24 -64.40 64.76
C ALA A 128 21.48 -65.92 64.73
N ILE A 129 22.05 -66.44 63.64
CA ILE A 129 22.25 -67.89 63.45
C ILE A 129 23.65 -68.17 62.92
N GLY A 130 24.43 -68.98 63.62
CA GLY A 130 25.77 -69.42 63.25
C GLY A 130 26.81 -69.15 64.32
N LYS A 131 28.00 -68.67 63.96
CA LYS A 131 29.15 -68.55 64.87
C LYS A 131 29.59 -67.09 65.03
N GLN A 132 29.69 -66.60 66.27
CA GLN A 132 30.18 -65.24 66.56
C GLN A 132 29.42 -64.12 65.85
N ASN A 133 28.13 -64.29 65.57
CA ASN A 133 27.34 -63.17 65.06
C ASN A 133 26.96 -62.24 66.21
N THR A 134 27.01 -60.93 66.00
CA THR A 134 26.71 -59.94 67.03
C THR A 134 25.66 -58.97 66.50
N ILE A 135 24.50 -58.94 67.14
CA ILE A 135 23.46 -57.94 66.92
C ILE A 135 23.41 -57.07 68.17
N SER A 136 23.63 -55.76 68.05
CA SER A 136 23.68 -54.87 69.20
C SER A 136 22.93 -53.56 68.99
N ALA A 137 22.16 -53.17 70.01
CA ALA A 137 21.57 -51.84 70.19
C ALA A 137 20.65 -51.36 69.06
N THR A 138 19.84 -52.25 68.44
CA THR A 138 18.93 -51.84 67.37
C THR A 138 17.90 -50.84 67.89
N ASN A 139 17.93 -49.64 67.34
CA ASN A 139 17.07 -48.53 67.72
C ASN A 139 15.64 -48.81 67.25
N THR A 140 14.73 -48.98 68.20
CA THR A 140 13.30 -49.20 67.97
C THR A 140 12.56 -47.96 67.45
N THR A 141 13.25 -46.83 67.26
CA THR A 141 12.70 -45.58 66.73
C THR A 141 13.10 -45.26 65.28
N ASN A 142 14.06 -46.00 64.68
CA ASN A 142 14.63 -45.73 63.36
C ASN A 142 14.19 -46.74 62.28
N GLN A 143 13.08 -46.54 61.57
CA GLN A 143 12.56 -47.48 60.55
C GLN A 143 11.74 -46.79 59.45
N GLN A 144 11.19 -47.43 58.40
CA GLN A 144 11.66 -48.40 57.38
C GLN A 144 10.88 -48.11 56.06
N ILE A 145 10.39 -46.87 55.89
CA ILE A 145 9.56 -46.46 54.76
C ILE A 145 10.28 -45.31 54.06
N ALA A 146 10.75 -45.59 52.84
CA ALA A 146 11.04 -44.52 51.89
C ALA A 146 9.69 -44.13 51.24
N ASP A 147 9.21 -42.92 51.49
CA ASP A 147 8.07 -42.39 50.71
C ASP A 147 8.44 -42.44 49.22
N ARG A 148 7.57 -43.02 48.39
CA ARG A 148 7.74 -42.95 46.92
C ARG A 148 7.76 -41.47 46.55
N ARG A 149 8.81 -41.02 45.87
CA ARG A 149 8.93 -39.61 45.43
C ARG A 149 7.79 -39.27 44.46
N THR A 150 6.72 -38.65 44.95
CA THR A 150 5.65 -38.04 44.14
C THR A 150 5.73 -36.52 44.28
N GLY A 151 6.75 -35.88 43.70
CA GLY A 151 6.81 -34.40 43.67
C GLY A 151 8.20 -33.77 43.59
N ALA A 152 8.21 -32.48 43.23
CA ALA A 152 9.39 -31.65 42.94
C ALA A 152 10.17 -31.13 44.17
N SER A 153 9.84 -31.56 45.39
CA SER A 153 10.53 -31.10 46.60
C SER A 153 11.90 -31.75 46.75
N LEU A 154 12.94 -30.93 46.93
CA LEU A 154 14.33 -31.34 47.22
C LEU A 154 14.47 -31.67 48.70
N VAL A 155 13.99 -32.83 49.14
CA VAL A 155 14.39 -33.38 50.44
C VAL A 155 15.73 -34.07 50.24
N ASN A 156 16.78 -33.57 50.90
CA ASN A 156 18.11 -34.15 50.84
C ASN A 156 18.11 -35.42 51.68
N TYR A 157 18.06 -36.56 50.98
CA TYR A 157 18.14 -37.93 51.51
C TYR A 157 16.87 -38.42 52.23
N PRO A 158 16.61 -39.73 52.27
CA PRO A 158 15.51 -40.28 53.06
C PRO A 158 15.70 -39.94 54.54
N THR A 159 14.95 -38.96 55.05
CA THR A 159 14.85 -38.67 56.49
C THR A 159 13.71 -39.52 57.05
N GLY A 160 14.00 -40.52 57.87
CA GLY A 160 12.99 -41.43 58.41
C GLY A 160 11.94 -40.74 59.27
N GLN A 161 10.74 -41.31 59.35
CA GLN A 161 9.67 -40.96 60.31
C GLN A 161 9.61 -41.98 61.46
N THR A 162 9.07 -41.57 62.61
CA THR A 162 8.95 -42.40 63.83
C THR A 162 7.82 -43.43 63.73
N GLY A 163 8.05 -44.73 64.01
CA GLY A 163 6.92 -45.66 64.24
C GLY A 163 7.08 -47.19 64.14
N TYR A 164 8.22 -47.78 63.77
CA TYR A 164 8.35 -49.25 63.64
C TYR A 164 9.62 -49.80 64.36
N SER A 165 9.60 -51.07 64.83
CA SER A 165 10.71 -51.79 65.53
C SER A 165 11.84 -52.36 64.65
N SER A 166 13.05 -51.79 64.69
CA SER A 166 14.18 -52.23 63.84
C SER A 166 14.63 -53.65 64.17
N ALA A 167 14.39 -54.59 63.26
CA ALA A 167 14.85 -55.98 63.36
C ALA A 167 16.17 -56.18 62.62
N SER A 168 17.00 -57.11 63.11
CA SER A 168 18.23 -57.50 62.43
C SER A 168 18.26 -58.99 62.12
N VAL A 169 18.91 -59.33 61.02
CA VAL A 169 19.20 -60.71 60.63
C VAL A 169 20.71 -60.83 60.47
N ALA A 170 21.34 -61.68 61.28
CA ALA A 170 22.77 -62.00 61.19
C ALA A 170 22.96 -63.51 61.02
N ILE A 171 23.25 -63.97 59.80
CA ILE A 171 23.36 -65.41 59.49
C ILE A 171 24.76 -65.72 58.95
N GLY A 172 25.45 -66.68 59.57
CA GLY A 172 26.77 -67.14 59.14
C GLY A 172 27.83 -67.00 60.23
N THR A 173 28.99 -66.39 59.93
CA THR A 173 30.12 -66.31 60.87
C THR A 173 30.62 -64.87 61.03
N GLN A 174 30.84 -64.40 62.26
CA GLN A 174 31.44 -63.09 62.56
C GLN A 174 30.71 -61.90 61.91
N ASN A 175 29.40 -62.00 61.67
CA ASN A 175 28.65 -60.85 61.18
C ASN A 175 28.27 -59.93 62.33
N THR A 176 28.34 -58.63 62.12
CA THR A 176 27.95 -57.62 63.11
C THR A 176 26.87 -56.72 62.53
N THR A 177 25.78 -56.51 63.27
CA THR A 177 24.74 -55.52 62.95
C THR A 177 24.56 -54.55 64.11
N GLY A 178 24.55 -53.24 63.81
CA GLY A 178 24.48 -52.15 64.79
C GLY A 178 23.09 -51.50 64.90
N ALA A 179 23.09 -50.24 65.35
CA ALA A 179 21.89 -49.58 65.88
C ALA A 179 20.77 -49.32 64.87
N GLY A 180 21.03 -49.27 63.57
CA GLY A 180 20.00 -49.04 62.54
C GLY A 180 19.19 -50.27 62.15
N GLY A 181 19.52 -51.45 62.67
CA GLY A 181 19.02 -52.72 62.15
C GLY A 181 19.67 -53.12 60.82
N GLY A 182 19.31 -54.29 60.27
CA GLY A 182 19.77 -54.69 58.93
C GLY A 182 19.93 -56.18 58.70
N VAL A 183 20.41 -56.53 57.52
CA VAL A 183 20.64 -57.91 57.07
C VAL A 183 22.12 -58.12 56.83
N ALA A 184 22.76 -58.95 57.63
CA ALA A 184 24.13 -59.40 57.45
C ALA A 184 24.17 -60.92 57.23
N ILE A 185 24.51 -61.38 56.02
CA ILE A 185 24.53 -62.81 55.68
C ILE A 185 25.88 -63.19 55.09
N GLY A 186 26.57 -64.16 55.70
CA GLY A 186 27.84 -64.69 55.22
C GLY A 186 28.96 -64.63 56.28
N ASN A 187 30.14 -64.11 55.94
CA ASN A 187 31.32 -64.13 56.81
C ASN A 187 31.91 -62.73 57.03
N GLY A 188 32.02 -62.28 58.28
CA GLY A 188 32.74 -61.04 58.61
C GLY A 188 32.10 -59.77 58.06
N ASN A 189 30.78 -59.77 57.78
CA ASN A 189 30.09 -58.56 57.33
C ASN A 189 29.78 -57.64 58.51
N GLN A 190 29.93 -56.34 58.31
CA GLN A 190 29.62 -55.32 59.28
C GLN A 190 28.54 -54.39 58.71
N VAL A 191 27.36 -54.38 59.32
CA VAL A 191 26.29 -53.41 59.09
C VAL A 191 26.26 -52.47 60.29
N ASP A 192 26.85 -51.30 60.16
CA ASP A 192 26.98 -50.33 61.26
C ASP A 192 26.52 -48.94 60.80
N SER A 193 25.20 -48.81 60.66
CA SER A 193 24.53 -47.64 60.11
C SER A 193 23.42 -47.17 61.06
N ALA A 194 23.02 -45.90 60.96
CA ALA A 194 21.90 -45.35 61.75
C ALA A 194 20.52 -45.85 61.30
N PHE A 195 20.41 -46.40 60.07
CA PHE A 195 19.20 -46.98 59.47
C PHE A 195 19.54 -48.33 58.81
N HIS A 196 18.53 -49.12 58.43
CA HIS A 196 18.71 -50.49 57.91
C HIS A 196 19.73 -50.59 56.79
N GLY A 197 20.73 -51.45 56.95
CA GLY A 197 21.67 -51.78 55.87
C GLY A 197 21.56 -53.24 55.44
N VAL A 198 22.05 -53.55 54.24
CA VAL A 198 22.18 -54.92 53.75
C VAL A 198 23.66 -55.19 53.46
N ALA A 199 24.19 -56.29 53.98
CA ALA A 199 25.52 -56.79 53.70
C ALA A 199 25.45 -58.31 53.48
N ILE A 200 25.70 -58.77 52.26
CA ILE A 200 25.62 -60.20 51.91
C ILE A 200 26.93 -60.62 51.24
N GLY A 201 27.58 -61.65 51.78
CA GLY A 201 28.84 -62.20 51.27
C GLY A 201 29.95 -62.20 52.32
N GLN A 202 31.14 -61.70 51.99
CA GLN A 202 32.31 -61.76 52.88
C GLN A 202 32.97 -60.40 53.09
N GLY A 203 33.25 -60.03 54.34
CA GLY A 203 34.06 -58.85 54.66
C GLY A 203 33.46 -57.50 54.22
N ASN A 204 32.17 -57.43 53.94
CA ASN A 204 31.55 -56.18 53.52
C ASN A 204 31.35 -55.23 54.72
N ARG A 205 31.47 -53.92 54.49
CA ARG A 205 31.26 -52.86 55.47
C ARG A 205 30.19 -51.87 54.97
N THR A 206 28.96 -52.05 55.46
CA THR A 206 27.81 -51.20 55.15
C THR A 206 27.56 -50.25 56.32
N THR A 207 27.97 -48.98 56.21
CA THR A 207 27.81 -47.98 57.29
C THR A 207 26.87 -46.83 56.93
N GLY A 208 26.48 -46.71 55.66
CA GLY A 208 25.43 -45.80 55.23
C GLY A 208 24.04 -46.34 55.59
N GLY A 209 23.13 -45.48 56.05
CA GLY A 209 21.73 -45.89 56.25
C GLY A 209 21.07 -46.26 54.93
N TYR A 210 20.26 -47.32 54.87
CA TYR A 210 19.64 -47.85 53.63
C TYR A 210 20.64 -48.33 52.58
N ALA A 211 21.93 -48.48 52.93
CA ALA A 211 22.95 -48.91 51.99
C ALA A 211 22.96 -50.43 51.79
N VAL A 212 23.47 -50.86 50.64
CA VAL A 212 23.52 -52.26 50.22
C VAL A 212 24.95 -52.60 49.80
N SER A 213 25.52 -53.63 50.42
CA SER A 213 26.78 -54.26 50.00
C SER A 213 26.54 -55.73 49.67
N LEU A 214 26.88 -56.15 48.45
CA LEU A 214 26.75 -57.54 48.01
C LEU A 214 28.04 -58.04 47.37
N GLY A 215 28.65 -59.09 47.92
CA GLY A 215 29.86 -59.72 47.40
C GLY A 215 30.99 -59.75 48.43
N ILE A 216 32.22 -59.39 48.03
CA ILE A 216 33.43 -59.57 48.86
C ILE A 216 34.14 -58.23 49.08
N GLY A 217 34.34 -57.85 50.34
CA GLY A 217 35.18 -56.71 50.73
C GLY A 217 34.65 -55.34 50.28
N ASN A 218 33.35 -55.21 50.02
CA ASN A 218 32.77 -53.95 49.57
C ASN A 218 32.55 -52.99 50.76
N ALA A 219 32.68 -51.70 50.51
CA ALA A 219 32.29 -50.63 51.41
C ALA A 219 31.11 -49.84 50.80
N ALA A 220 30.07 -49.63 51.60
CA ALA A 220 28.95 -48.75 51.27
C ALA A 220 28.70 -47.82 52.46
N SER A 221 29.37 -46.66 52.46
CA SER A 221 29.35 -45.72 53.59
C SER A 221 28.43 -44.51 53.38
N GLY A 222 28.02 -44.23 52.13
CA GLY A 222 27.04 -43.19 51.85
C GLY A 222 25.60 -43.63 52.13
N VAL A 223 24.72 -42.70 52.48
CA VAL A 223 23.29 -42.99 52.71
C VAL A 223 22.65 -43.48 51.41
N SER A 224 21.93 -44.61 51.45
CA SER A 224 21.35 -45.29 50.29
C SER A 224 22.36 -45.69 49.21
N ALA A 225 23.65 -45.83 49.56
CA ALA A 225 24.67 -46.26 48.63
C ALA A 225 24.56 -47.76 48.29
N VAL A 226 24.96 -48.14 47.09
CA VAL A 226 24.90 -49.51 46.58
C VAL A 226 26.29 -49.93 46.12
N SER A 227 26.83 -51.00 46.69
CA SER A 227 28.16 -51.53 46.37
C SER A 227 28.05 -53.03 46.06
N VAL A 228 28.26 -53.43 44.80
CA VAL A 228 28.02 -54.82 44.35
C VAL A 228 29.23 -55.37 43.59
N GLY A 229 29.81 -56.46 44.09
CA GLY A 229 30.92 -57.17 43.48
C GLY A 229 32.10 -57.37 44.44
N THR A 230 33.31 -56.97 44.05
CA THR A 230 34.53 -57.24 44.85
C THR A 230 35.36 -56.00 45.09
N ALA A 231 35.60 -55.68 46.35
CA ALA A 231 36.45 -54.57 46.80
C ALA A 231 36.01 -53.20 46.26
N ASN A 232 34.71 -52.97 46.14
CA ASN A 232 34.15 -51.69 45.69
C ASN A 232 33.94 -50.74 46.87
N ASP A 233 33.87 -49.44 46.58
CA ASP A 233 33.69 -48.38 47.58
C ASP A 233 32.65 -47.37 47.08
N ALA A 234 31.46 -47.40 47.67
CA ALA A 234 30.38 -46.45 47.43
C ALA A 234 30.25 -45.50 48.63
N SER A 235 31.10 -44.48 48.67
CA SER A 235 31.19 -43.56 49.81
C SER A 235 30.32 -42.30 49.67
N GLY A 236 29.91 -41.96 48.45
CA GLY A 236 28.97 -40.86 48.22
C GLY A 236 27.54 -41.24 48.59
N ASN A 237 26.73 -40.25 49.00
CA ASN A 237 25.32 -40.50 49.27
C ASN A 237 24.59 -40.86 47.96
N THR A 238 23.75 -41.90 48.01
CA THR A 238 23.06 -42.51 46.87
C THR A 238 23.99 -43.02 45.77
N ALA A 239 25.28 -43.16 46.08
CA ALA A 239 26.27 -43.60 45.11
C ALA A 239 26.12 -45.09 44.77
N VAL A 240 26.40 -45.44 43.53
CA VAL A 240 26.35 -46.81 43.02
C VAL A 240 27.73 -47.21 42.54
N ALA A 241 28.32 -48.26 43.12
CA ALA A 241 29.58 -48.86 42.69
C ALA A 241 29.37 -50.34 42.36
N ILE A 242 29.45 -50.71 41.08
CA ILE A 242 29.21 -52.08 40.62
C ILE A 242 30.39 -52.59 39.79
N GLY A 243 30.99 -53.70 40.21
CA GLY A 243 32.12 -54.32 39.53
C GLY A 243 33.20 -54.83 40.47
N ARG A 244 34.46 -54.54 40.13
CA ARG A 244 35.63 -54.91 40.93
C ARG A 244 36.53 -53.68 41.09
N GLN A 245 36.91 -53.37 42.32
CA GLN A 245 37.67 -52.17 42.65
C GLN A 245 37.03 -50.90 42.07
N THR A 246 35.70 -50.84 42.09
CA THR A 246 34.91 -49.73 41.55
C THR A 246 34.68 -48.71 42.66
N TYR A 247 34.91 -47.43 42.37
CA TYR A 247 34.86 -46.34 43.36
C TYR A 247 33.80 -45.33 42.95
N SER A 248 32.73 -45.18 43.73
CA SER A 248 31.76 -44.11 43.55
C SER A 248 31.73 -43.23 44.79
N LYS A 249 32.59 -42.20 44.79
CA LYS A 249 32.93 -41.44 46.00
C LYS A 249 32.20 -40.12 46.15
N ALA A 250 31.61 -39.59 45.07
CA ALA A 250 30.79 -38.39 45.12
C ALA A 250 29.30 -38.70 45.28
N ASP A 251 28.55 -37.73 45.82
CA ASP A 251 27.11 -37.82 45.94
C ASP A 251 26.45 -37.98 44.57
N TYR A 252 25.45 -38.87 44.51
CA TYR A 252 24.74 -39.26 43.27
C TYR A 252 25.64 -39.88 42.20
N GLY A 253 26.86 -40.32 42.56
CA GLY A 253 27.82 -40.91 41.65
C GLY A 253 27.41 -42.31 41.20
N ILE A 254 27.59 -42.64 39.93
CA ILE A 254 27.38 -43.99 39.40
C ILE A 254 28.68 -44.47 38.74
N ALA A 255 29.33 -45.46 39.34
CA ALA A 255 30.50 -46.14 38.80
C ALA A 255 30.16 -47.60 38.49
N VAL A 256 30.28 -48.00 37.23
CA VAL A 256 29.98 -49.36 36.76
C VAL A 256 31.10 -49.87 35.88
N GLY A 257 31.69 -51.01 36.25
CA GLY A 257 32.80 -51.64 35.55
C GLY A 257 34.06 -51.74 36.40
N ASN A 258 34.99 -52.57 35.95
CA ASN A 258 36.24 -52.84 36.66
C ASN A 258 37.10 -51.57 36.78
N VAL A 259 37.42 -51.12 38.00
CA VAL A 259 38.20 -49.89 38.26
C VAL A 259 37.51 -48.61 37.77
N ALA A 260 36.20 -48.63 37.52
CA ALA A 260 35.46 -47.40 37.22
C ALA A 260 35.45 -46.48 38.45
N THR A 261 35.66 -45.18 38.25
CA THR A 261 35.85 -44.21 39.33
C THR A 261 35.04 -42.95 39.11
N VAL A 262 34.21 -42.58 40.08
CA VAL A 262 33.67 -41.23 40.25
C VAL A 262 34.36 -40.65 41.49
N GLU A 263 35.26 -39.70 41.27
CA GLU A 263 36.09 -39.13 42.34
C GLU A 263 35.28 -38.24 43.30
N VAL A 264 35.84 -37.98 44.48
CA VAL A 264 35.24 -37.03 45.44
C VAL A 264 35.13 -35.65 44.78
N GLY A 265 33.97 -35.00 44.90
CA GLY A 265 33.70 -33.69 44.28
C GLY A 265 33.01 -33.76 42.92
N ALA A 266 33.03 -34.92 42.25
CA ALA A 266 32.34 -35.16 40.98
C ALA A 266 30.83 -35.46 41.18
N THR A 267 30.11 -34.58 41.89
CA THR A 267 28.67 -34.75 42.18
C THR A 267 27.89 -34.98 40.89
N ASN A 268 26.95 -35.95 40.91
CA ASN A 268 26.21 -36.43 39.73
C ASN A 268 27.09 -37.05 38.62
N GLY A 269 28.32 -37.46 38.94
CA GLY A 269 29.22 -38.12 38.00
C GLY A 269 28.79 -39.53 37.62
N ILE A 270 28.97 -39.90 36.34
CA ILE A 270 28.67 -41.25 35.84
C ILE A 270 29.90 -41.79 35.12
N ALA A 271 30.49 -42.87 35.62
CA ALA A 271 31.62 -43.58 35.01
C ALA A 271 31.22 -45.02 34.66
N ILE A 272 31.14 -45.36 33.37
CA ILE A 272 30.73 -46.68 32.88
C ILE A 272 31.79 -47.25 31.94
N GLY A 273 32.46 -48.32 32.34
CA GLY A 273 33.51 -48.99 31.57
C GLY A 273 34.74 -49.32 32.41
N ASN A 274 35.61 -50.19 31.89
CA ASN A 274 36.85 -50.51 32.59
C ASN A 274 37.74 -49.25 32.72
N THR A 275 38.08 -48.85 33.94
CA THR A 275 38.90 -47.66 34.21
C THR A 275 38.26 -46.36 33.69
N ALA A 276 36.95 -46.34 33.44
CA ALA A 276 36.24 -45.10 33.15
C ALA A 276 36.32 -44.18 34.38
N SER A 277 36.57 -42.88 34.19
CA SER A 277 36.77 -41.95 35.29
C SER A 277 36.05 -40.61 35.08
N VAL A 278 35.42 -40.11 36.14
CA VAL A 278 34.98 -38.71 36.25
C VAL A 278 35.78 -38.05 37.36
N LEU A 279 36.59 -37.05 37.01
CA LEU A 279 37.52 -36.39 37.94
C LEU A 279 36.77 -35.47 38.91
N GLY A 280 37.34 -35.24 40.08
CA GLY A 280 36.71 -34.51 41.20
C GLY A 280 36.31 -33.07 40.87
N THR A 281 36.86 -32.48 39.80
CA THR A 281 36.51 -31.14 39.32
C THR A 281 35.34 -31.13 38.31
N ALA A 282 34.87 -32.30 37.86
CA ALA A 282 33.92 -32.45 36.77
C ALA A 282 32.51 -32.84 37.27
N THR A 283 31.80 -31.89 37.88
CA THR A 283 30.40 -32.08 38.30
C THR A 283 29.47 -32.33 37.11
N ASN A 284 28.35 -33.04 37.32
CA ASN A 284 27.34 -33.35 36.30
C ASN A 284 27.92 -33.99 35.01
N SER A 285 28.96 -34.80 35.14
CA SER A 285 29.73 -35.27 34.00
C SER A 285 29.67 -36.78 33.81
N VAL A 286 29.86 -37.21 32.57
CA VAL A 286 29.66 -38.60 32.17
C VAL A 286 30.89 -39.10 31.42
N ALA A 287 31.40 -40.28 31.77
CA ALA A 287 32.45 -40.99 31.09
C ALA A 287 31.99 -42.41 30.75
N ILE A 288 31.81 -42.71 29.45
CA ILE A 288 31.31 -44.00 28.97
C ILE A 288 32.32 -44.60 28.00
N GLY A 289 32.92 -45.72 28.37
CA GLY A 289 33.93 -46.43 27.60
C GLY A 289 35.15 -46.79 28.43
N LYS A 290 35.89 -47.82 28.02
CA LYS A 290 37.15 -48.19 28.67
C LYS A 290 38.12 -47.01 28.63
N ASP A 291 38.72 -46.65 29.76
CA ASP A 291 39.66 -45.52 29.91
C ASP A 291 39.08 -44.14 29.52
N ALA A 292 37.75 -44.02 29.36
CA ALA A 292 37.10 -42.73 29.11
C ALA A 292 37.25 -41.84 30.36
N THR A 293 37.65 -40.57 30.19
CA THR A 293 37.89 -39.65 31.31
C THR A 293 37.14 -38.33 31.09
N SER A 294 36.20 -38.00 31.97
CA SER A 294 35.59 -36.66 31.97
C SER A 294 36.22 -35.80 33.06
N ASN A 295 36.83 -34.68 32.67
CA ASN A 295 37.56 -33.76 33.54
C ASN A 295 37.04 -32.31 33.51
N VAL A 296 35.97 -32.05 32.74
CA VAL A 296 35.27 -30.76 32.65
C VAL A 296 33.83 -30.94 33.10
N SER A 297 33.30 -30.04 33.94
CA SER A 297 31.90 -30.06 34.36
C SER A 297 30.91 -30.05 33.19
N ASN A 298 29.70 -30.59 33.42
CA ASN A 298 28.61 -30.67 32.45
C ASN A 298 29.00 -31.34 31.11
N SER A 299 30.01 -32.23 31.12
CA SER A 299 30.58 -32.78 29.89
C SER A 299 30.49 -34.31 29.81
N VAL A 300 30.52 -34.83 28.58
CA VAL A 300 30.43 -36.26 28.27
C VAL A 300 31.69 -36.71 27.52
N ALA A 301 32.46 -37.64 28.08
CA ALA A 301 33.46 -38.43 27.37
C ALA A 301 32.82 -39.73 26.87
N LEU A 302 32.69 -39.88 25.55
CA LEU A 302 31.99 -41.00 24.92
C LEU A 302 32.94 -41.81 24.03
N GLY A 303 33.10 -43.09 24.35
CA GLY A 303 33.98 -44.03 23.67
C GLY A 303 35.29 -44.30 24.42
N ALA A 304 35.97 -45.39 24.07
CA ALA A 304 37.18 -45.82 24.76
C ALA A 304 38.32 -44.79 24.63
N GLY A 305 38.97 -44.44 25.73
CA GLY A 305 40.05 -43.45 25.77
C GLY A 305 39.63 -42.02 25.44
N SER A 306 38.33 -41.72 25.32
CA SER A 306 37.85 -40.35 25.10
C SER A 306 38.12 -39.48 26.32
N THR A 307 38.51 -38.22 26.11
CA THR A 307 38.76 -37.26 27.18
C THR A 307 38.04 -35.94 26.89
N THR A 308 37.36 -35.36 27.88
CA THR A 308 36.78 -34.02 27.72
C THR A 308 37.88 -32.95 27.79
N THR A 309 37.67 -31.81 27.16
CA THR A 309 38.57 -30.65 27.22
C THR A 309 37.70 -29.41 27.16
N ALA A 310 38.03 -28.40 27.96
CA ALA A 310 37.20 -27.19 28.04
C ALA A 310 37.13 -26.53 26.66
N GLN A 311 35.95 -26.00 26.32
CA GLN A 311 35.78 -25.23 25.09
C GLN A 311 36.78 -24.07 25.09
N SER A 312 37.48 -23.86 23.97
CA SER A 312 38.42 -22.75 23.80
C SER A 312 38.31 -22.19 22.38
N GLY A 313 38.54 -20.87 22.24
CA GLY A 313 38.36 -20.15 20.98
C GLY A 313 36.89 -19.90 20.62
N ASN A 314 36.65 -18.87 19.79
CA ASN A 314 35.31 -18.59 19.28
C ASN A 314 34.93 -19.59 18.18
N SER A 315 33.62 -19.78 17.97
CA SER A 315 33.07 -20.56 16.86
C SER A 315 33.58 -20.01 15.52
N PHE A 316 34.07 -20.88 14.62
CA PHE A 316 34.81 -20.46 13.42
C PHE A 316 34.07 -19.50 12.50
N LEU A 317 32.80 -19.79 12.17
CA LEU A 317 32.00 -18.99 11.22
C LEU A 317 31.22 -17.86 11.89
N THR A 318 30.62 -18.13 13.06
CA THR A 318 29.72 -17.18 13.73
C THR A 318 30.46 -16.25 14.70
N ASN A 319 31.74 -16.52 14.97
CA ASN A 319 32.57 -15.81 15.94
C ASN A 319 31.92 -15.71 17.34
N VAL A 320 31.07 -16.66 17.68
CA VAL A 320 30.39 -16.72 18.98
C VAL A 320 31.33 -17.32 20.03
N ALA A 321 31.47 -16.62 21.15
CA ALA A 321 32.28 -17.07 22.28
C ALA A 321 31.74 -18.37 22.88
N PRO A 322 32.60 -19.30 23.31
CA PRO A 322 32.18 -20.56 23.91
C PRO A 322 31.48 -20.31 25.25
N SER A 323 30.52 -21.16 25.60
CA SER A 323 29.87 -21.07 26.90
C SER A 323 30.79 -21.65 27.98
N ALA A 324 31.07 -20.86 29.01
CA ALA A 324 31.84 -21.33 30.16
C ALA A 324 31.11 -22.39 30.99
N THR A 325 29.79 -22.58 30.79
CA THR A 325 28.95 -23.44 31.64
C THR A 325 28.41 -24.69 30.93
N ASN A 326 28.30 -24.72 29.60
CA ASN A 326 27.52 -25.75 28.91
C ASN A 326 28.25 -27.09 28.67
N GLY A 327 29.56 -27.16 28.94
CA GLY A 327 30.36 -28.38 28.77
C GLY A 327 30.51 -28.84 27.30
N VAL A 328 31.09 -30.03 27.09
CA VAL A 328 31.30 -30.63 25.75
C VAL A 328 30.90 -32.09 25.70
N VAL A 329 30.57 -32.59 24.52
CA VAL A 329 30.57 -34.03 24.22
C VAL A 329 31.84 -34.34 23.45
N SER A 330 32.81 -34.99 24.10
CA SER A 330 34.03 -35.48 23.46
C SER A 330 33.86 -36.93 23.03
N VAL A 331 34.02 -37.18 21.73
CA VAL A 331 34.01 -38.54 21.15
C VAL A 331 35.41 -39.10 20.92
N GLY A 332 36.45 -38.51 21.51
CA GLY A 332 37.84 -38.92 21.32
C GLY A 332 38.85 -38.06 22.10
N THR A 333 40.01 -37.82 21.51
CA THR A 333 41.04 -36.89 21.99
C THR A 333 41.54 -36.03 20.84
N THR A 334 42.37 -35.02 21.11
CA THR A 334 42.99 -34.17 20.08
C THR A 334 43.85 -34.97 19.08
N GLY A 335 44.46 -36.08 19.51
CA GLY A 335 45.26 -36.98 18.66
C GLY A 335 44.52 -38.21 18.16
N THR A 336 43.27 -38.43 18.57
CA THR A 336 42.50 -39.63 18.19
C THR A 336 41.02 -39.26 18.04
N THR A 337 40.66 -38.79 16.85
CA THR A 337 39.31 -38.37 16.50
C THR A 337 38.46 -39.53 15.99
N ARG A 338 37.13 -39.40 16.09
CA ARG A 338 36.16 -40.38 15.54
C ARG A 338 35.22 -39.72 14.55
N ARG A 339 34.83 -40.46 13.50
CA ARG A 339 33.72 -40.06 12.63
C ARG A 339 32.40 -40.30 13.37
N ILE A 340 31.53 -39.29 13.36
CA ILE A 340 30.13 -39.44 13.78
C ILE A 340 29.35 -39.80 12.52
N GLN A 341 28.79 -41.01 12.46
CA GLN A 341 28.11 -41.54 11.28
C GLN A 341 26.60 -41.57 11.51
N ASN A 342 25.82 -41.61 10.42
CA ASN A 342 24.35 -41.61 10.43
C ASN A 342 23.72 -40.34 11.03
N VAL A 343 24.33 -39.18 10.75
CA VAL A 343 23.81 -37.86 11.14
C VAL A 343 22.87 -37.36 10.04
N ALA A 344 21.57 -37.27 10.36
CA ALA A 344 20.58 -36.64 9.47
C ALA A 344 20.85 -35.14 9.30
N ASP A 345 20.27 -34.54 8.26
CA ASP A 345 20.39 -33.10 8.02
C ASP A 345 19.89 -32.29 9.23
N GLY A 346 20.71 -31.35 9.71
CA GLY A 346 20.32 -30.43 10.76
C GLY A 346 19.21 -29.47 10.30
N ALA A 347 18.20 -29.25 11.13
CA ALA A 347 17.06 -28.39 10.83
C ALA A 347 17.11 -27.05 11.58
N ALA A 348 17.65 -27.04 12.80
CA ALA A 348 17.87 -25.85 13.62
C ALA A 348 19.33 -25.40 13.60
N LEU A 349 19.59 -24.15 14.01
CA LEU A 349 20.94 -23.55 14.01
C LEU A 349 21.95 -24.25 14.94
N THR A 350 21.47 -25.04 15.91
CA THR A 350 22.29 -25.76 16.88
C THR A 350 22.39 -27.26 16.58
N ASP A 351 21.83 -27.71 15.46
CA ASP A 351 21.96 -29.10 15.02
C ASP A 351 23.32 -29.36 14.37
N ALA A 352 23.77 -30.61 14.39
CA ALA A 352 24.98 -31.00 13.67
C ALA A 352 24.74 -30.95 12.15
N VAL A 353 25.73 -30.46 11.41
CA VAL A 353 25.73 -30.44 9.94
C VAL A 353 26.38 -31.72 9.43
N ASN A 354 25.75 -32.43 8.50
CA ASN A 354 26.36 -33.57 7.83
C ASN A 354 27.10 -33.15 6.54
N VAL A 355 27.82 -34.09 5.92
CA VAL A 355 28.61 -33.80 4.71
C VAL A 355 27.72 -33.39 3.53
N ALA A 356 26.50 -33.91 3.41
CA ALA A 356 25.59 -33.58 2.31
C ALA A 356 25.12 -32.12 2.35
N GLN A 357 24.82 -31.60 3.55
CA GLN A 357 24.50 -30.18 3.73
C GLN A 357 25.69 -29.28 3.39
N LEU A 358 26.92 -29.70 3.75
CA LEU A 358 28.14 -28.97 3.41
C LEU A 358 28.42 -28.98 1.90
N ASP A 359 28.25 -30.14 1.25
CA ASP A 359 28.40 -30.32 -0.20
C ASP A 359 27.40 -29.45 -0.97
N LYS A 360 26.14 -29.45 -0.53
CA LYS A 360 25.10 -28.58 -1.10
C LYS A 360 25.43 -27.09 -0.94
N ALA A 361 25.94 -26.68 0.22
CA ALA A 361 26.36 -25.30 0.44
C ALA A 361 27.57 -24.91 -0.43
N TYR A 362 28.51 -25.84 -0.62
CA TYR A 362 29.64 -25.68 -1.53
C TYR A 362 29.16 -25.49 -2.97
N ASP A 363 28.25 -26.35 -3.45
CA ASP A 363 27.67 -26.26 -4.79
C ASP A 363 26.85 -24.99 -5.02
N ASP A 364 26.09 -24.54 -4.02
CA ASP A 364 25.33 -23.29 -4.08
C ASP A 364 26.24 -22.07 -4.17
N ALA A 365 27.34 -22.06 -3.43
CA ALA A 365 28.34 -20.99 -3.52
C ALA A 365 28.96 -20.93 -4.92
N HIS A 366 29.32 -22.09 -5.48
CA HIS A 366 29.91 -22.15 -6.82
C HIS A 366 28.90 -21.79 -7.91
N SER A 367 27.63 -22.19 -7.77
CA SER A 367 26.54 -21.81 -8.68
C SER A 367 26.27 -20.31 -8.66
N ARG A 368 26.33 -19.66 -7.49
CA ARG A 368 26.22 -18.20 -7.36
C ARG A 368 27.39 -17.49 -8.04
N LEU A 369 28.62 -18.02 -7.93
CA LEU A 369 29.76 -17.47 -8.64
C LEU A 369 29.62 -17.61 -10.16
N ALA A 370 29.14 -18.76 -10.66
CA ALA A 370 28.86 -18.95 -12.09
C ALA A 370 27.85 -17.92 -12.61
N THR A 371 26.78 -17.69 -11.85
CA THR A 371 25.78 -16.65 -12.16
C THR A 371 26.40 -15.25 -12.19
N ALA A 372 27.25 -14.93 -11.22
CA ALA A 372 27.91 -13.63 -11.14
C ALA A 372 28.92 -13.39 -12.28
N LEU A 373 29.57 -14.45 -12.79
CA LEU A 373 30.41 -14.36 -13.98
C LEU A 373 29.56 -14.05 -15.23
N GLY A 374 28.34 -14.58 -15.36
CA GLY A 374 27.48 -14.34 -16.52
C GLY A 374 27.99 -15.03 -17.79
N GLY A 375 27.58 -14.58 -18.98
CA GLY A 375 28.05 -15.15 -20.26
C GLY A 375 27.70 -16.63 -20.48
N GLY A 376 26.72 -17.18 -19.77
CA GLY A 376 26.38 -18.60 -19.84
C GLY A 376 27.28 -19.53 -19.01
N ALA A 377 28.13 -18.99 -18.12
CA ALA A 377 28.83 -19.83 -17.15
C ALA A 377 27.85 -20.60 -16.26
N ALA A 378 28.16 -21.86 -16.01
CA ALA A 378 27.43 -22.76 -15.13
C ALA A 378 28.45 -23.55 -14.32
N TYR A 379 28.13 -23.92 -13.08
CA TYR A 379 28.96 -24.80 -12.27
C TYR A 379 28.40 -26.22 -12.35
N ASP A 380 29.26 -27.21 -12.58
CA ASP A 380 28.92 -28.63 -12.59
C ASP A 380 29.44 -29.31 -11.31
N PRO A 381 28.53 -29.66 -10.37
CA PRO A 381 28.89 -30.36 -9.14
C PRO A 381 29.57 -31.71 -9.34
N ALA A 382 29.28 -32.41 -10.45
CA ALA A 382 29.83 -33.75 -10.69
C ALA A 382 31.31 -33.72 -11.07
N THR A 383 31.77 -32.62 -11.68
CA THR A 383 33.15 -32.46 -12.17
C THR A 383 33.94 -31.38 -11.44
N ASN A 384 33.29 -30.62 -10.54
CA ASN A 384 33.84 -29.46 -9.84
C ASN A 384 34.46 -28.43 -10.81
N ALA A 385 33.79 -28.21 -11.94
CA ALA A 385 34.25 -27.36 -13.03
C ALA A 385 33.20 -26.31 -13.42
N TYR A 386 33.66 -25.19 -13.98
CA TYR A 386 32.80 -24.16 -14.56
C TYR A 386 32.74 -24.31 -16.07
N THR A 387 31.55 -24.21 -16.65
CA THR A 387 31.38 -23.89 -18.06
C THR A 387 32.01 -22.53 -18.32
N VAL A 388 32.91 -22.49 -19.29
CA VAL A 388 33.63 -21.29 -19.70
C VAL A 388 32.62 -20.22 -20.14
N PRO A 389 32.60 -19.00 -19.54
CA PRO A 389 31.68 -17.95 -19.95
C PRO A 389 31.99 -17.49 -21.38
N ASN A 390 30.98 -16.94 -22.05
CA ASN A 390 31.07 -16.38 -23.38
C ASN A 390 30.48 -14.96 -23.39
N TYR A 391 31.35 -13.94 -23.48
CA TYR A 391 30.92 -12.55 -23.65
C TYR A 391 31.07 -12.13 -25.10
N ASN A 392 29.97 -11.68 -25.70
CA ASN A 392 29.93 -11.26 -27.10
C ASN A 392 30.08 -9.74 -27.21
N VAL A 393 31.30 -9.23 -27.03
CA VAL A 393 31.62 -7.79 -27.03
C VAL A 393 32.26 -7.35 -28.36
N THR A 394 31.89 -6.16 -28.85
CA THR A 394 32.52 -5.56 -30.03
C THR A 394 33.87 -4.95 -29.62
N THR A 395 34.98 -5.57 -30.02
CA THR A 395 36.33 -5.08 -29.68
C THR A 395 36.92 -4.14 -30.73
N ASP A 396 36.35 -4.10 -31.94
CA ASP A 396 36.64 -3.09 -32.95
C ASP A 396 35.35 -2.55 -33.61
N PRO A 397 34.92 -1.32 -33.24
CA PRO A 397 33.74 -0.68 -33.84
C PRO A 397 33.85 -0.41 -35.35
N ASN A 398 35.05 -0.17 -35.90
CA ASN A 398 35.22 0.25 -37.30
C ASN A 398 35.08 -0.93 -38.28
N ALA A 399 35.46 -2.14 -37.86
CA ALA A 399 35.33 -3.34 -38.67
C ALA A 399 33.94 -4.00 -38.57
N GLY A 400 33.06 -3.48 -37.69
CA GLY A 400 31.79 -4.13 -37.33
C GLY A 400 31.95 -5.56 -36.78
N THR A 401 33.19 -5.96 -36.50
CA THR A 401 33.57 -7.34 -36.23
C THR A 401 33.48 -7.56 -34.72
N LYS A 402 32.52 -8.39 -34.30
CA LYS A 402 32.54 -8.98 -32.97
C LYS A 402 33.67 -9.99 -32.94
N THR A 403 34.83 -9.60 -32.41
CA THR A 403 35.93 -10.56 -32.27
C THR A 403 35.48 -11.61 -31.26
N GLY A 404 35.29 -12.84 -31.75
CA GLY A 404 34.51 -13.87 -31.09
C GLY A 404 34.96 -14.19 -29.67
N ASN A 405 33.97 -14.50 -28.84
CA ASN A 405 34.04 -15.18 -27.54
C ASN A 405 35.26 -14.83 -26.67
N VAL A 406 35.21 -13.70 -25.96
CA VAL A 406 36.08 -13.54 -24.78
C VAL A 406 35.45 -14.27 -23.61
N ASN A 407 36.28 -15.00 -22.87
CA ASN A 407 35.82 -16.01 -21.91
C ASN A 407 36.22 -15.74 -20.47
N ASN A 408 36.55 -14.49 -20.18
CA ASN A 408 36.79 -13.99 -18.84
C ASN A 408 36.45 -12.49 -18.78
N VAL A 409 36.07 -12.03 -17.60
CA VAL A 409 35.61 -10.65 -17.37
C VAL A 409 36.71 -9.63 -17.72
N GLY A 410 37.98 -9.93 -17.40
CA GLY A 410 39.10 -9.03 -17.67
C GLY A 410 39.29 -8.75 -19.17
N ALA A 411 39.25 -9.79 -20.00
CA ALA A 411 39.33 -9.67 -21.45
C ALA A 411 38.09 -8.96 -22.03
N ALA A 412 36.90 -9.20 -21.49
CA ALA A 412 35.68 -8.50 -21.91
C ALA A 412 35.74 -7.00 -21.62
N LEU A 413 36.14 -6.61 -20.42
CA LEU A 413 36.30 -5.21 -20.03
C LEU A 413 37.42 -4.52 -20.81
N SER A 414 38.55 -5.20 -21.02
CA SER A 414 39.66 -4.67 -21.83
C SER A 414 39.26 -4.47 -23.30
N GLY A 415 38.46 -5.40 -23.84
CA GLY A 415 37.89 -5.30 -25.18
C GLY A 415 36.93 -4.13 -25.32
N LEU A 416 36.05 -3.92 -24.34
CA LEU A 416 35.16 -2.77 -24.30
C LEU A 416 35.94 -1.46 -24.13
N ASP A 417 36.91 -1.40 -23.22
CA ASP A 417 37.78 -0.25 -22.99
C ASP A 417 38.53 0.16 -24.26
N THR A 418 39.07 -0.82 -24.99
CA THR A 418 39.71 -0.59 -26.30
C THR A 418 38.73 -0.01 -27.32
N ALA A 419 37.50 -0.55 -27.38
CA ALA A 419 36.48 -0.11 -28.32
C ALA A 419 35.98 1.32 -28.03
N VAL A 420 35.71 1.67 -26.77
CA VAL A 420 35.23 3.01 -26.40
C VAL A 420 36.32 4.08 -26.47
N ASN A 421 37.59 3.69 -26.30
CA ASN A 421 38.74 4.60 -26.47
C ASN A 421 39.17 4.80 -27.93
N LYS A 422 38.60 4.05 -28.89
CA LYS A 422 38.91 4.23 -30.31
C LYS A 422 38.33 5.57 -30.81
N ALA A 423 39.14 6.32 -31.55
CA ALA A 423 38.78 7.67 -31.99
C ALA A 423 37.76 7.67 -33.16
N ILE A 424 36.82 8.61 -33.12
CA ILE A 424 35.95 8.98 -34.24
C ILE A 424 36.75 9.84 -35.22
N THR A 425 36.70 9.50 -36.51
CA THR A 425 37.42 10.24 -37.56
C THR A 425 36.47 11.16 -38.32
N PHE A 426 36.81 12.45 -38.44
CA PHE A 426 36.08 13.45 -39.24
C PHE A 426 36.91 13.86 -40.45
N ASN A 427 36.42 13.54 -41.65
CA ASN A 427 37.04 13.93 -42.91
C ASN A 427 36.39 15.20 -43.45
N ALA A 428 37.19 16.18 -43.88
CA ALA A 428 36.73 17.41 -44.53
C ALA A 428 37.21 17.49 -45.98
N ASN A 429 36.83 18.54 -46.72
CA ASN A 429 37.31 18.74 -48.09
C ASN A 429 38.84 18.87 -48.16
N THR A 430 39.48 19.36 -47.08
CA THR A 430 40.95 19.31 -46.87
C THR A 430 41.27 19.03 -45.40
N GLY A 431 42.07 18.00 -45.13
CA GLY A 431 42.45 17.58 -43.77
C GLY A 431 41.48 16.56 -43.14
N SER A 432 41.90 15.94 -42.03
CA SER A 432 41.11 14.99 -41.22
C SER A 432 41.51 15.12 -39.75
N SER A 433 40.60 14.83 -38.81
CA SER A 433 40.89 14.75 -37.38
C SER A 433 40.33 13.49 -36.75
N THR A 434 41.01 12.98 -35.73
CA THR A 434 40.59 11.83 -34.92
C THR A 434 40.34 12.28 -33.49
N ASN A 435 39.12 12.08 -32.99
CA ASN A 435 38.69 12.56 -31.67
C ASN A 435 38.16 11.40 -30.83
N LYS A 436 38.55 11.31 -29.55
CA LYS A 436 37.97 10.32 -28.63
C LYS A 436 36.54 10.73 -28.25
N LEU A 437 35.68 9.76 -27.94
CA LEU A 437 34.35 10.04 -27.37
C LEU A 437 34.50 10.92 -26.12
N GLY A 438 33.67 11.97 -26.03
CA GLY A 438 33.74 12.96 -24.94
C GLY A 438 34.70 14.14 -25.16
N SER A 439 35.47 14.17 -26.26
CA SER A 439 36.26 15.34 -26.64
C SER A 439 35.38 16.42 -27.29
N THR A 440 35.68 17.70 -27.07
CA THR A 440 35.00 18.81 -27.75
C THR A 440 35.55 18.99 -29.16
N LEU A 441 34.67 18.92 -30.18
CA LEU A 441 34.96 19.29 -31.56
C LEU A 441 34.47 20.72 -31.80
N ASN A 442 35.38 21.62 -32.17
CA ASN A 442 35.01 22.99 -32.50
C ASN A 442 34.61 23.07 -33.98
N ILE A 443 33.42 23.59 -34.29
CA ILE A 443 33.02 23.90 -35.66
C ILE A 443 32.89 25.42 -35.74
N THR A 444 33.83 26.07 -36.44
CA THR A 444 33.94 27.52 -36.47
C THR A 444 33.92 28.05 -37.90
N GLY A 445 33.34 29.23 -38.10
CA GLY A 445 33.46 29.97 -39.37
C GLY A 445 34.60 30.96 -39.24
N THR A 446 35.66 30.81 -40.03
CA THR A 446 36.84 31.69 -39.96
C THR A 446 37.19 32.20 -41.35
N GLY A 447 36.66 33.37 -41.70
CA GLY A 447 37.25 34.15 -42.78
C GLY A 447 38.61 34.70 -42.32
N SER A 448 39.71 34.26 -42.92
CA SER A 448 41.04 34.85 -42.78
C SER A 448 41.86 34.45 -44.01
N THR A 449 41.92 35.31 -45.03
CA THR A 449 42.37 35.02 -46.41
C THR A 449 43.64 34.16 -46.53
N ALA A 450 43.58 33.08 -47.33
CA ALA A 450 44.65 32.63 -48.23
C ALA A 450 44.16 31.61 -49.30
N GLY A 451 44.00 32.08 -50.54
CA GLY A 451 44.06 31.25 -51.76
C GLY A 451 42.75 30.72 -52.34
N THR A 452 42.68 30.71 -53.69
CA THR A 452 41.50 30.37 -54.51
C THR A 452 41.13 28.89 -54.46
N TYR A 453 39.89 28.56 -54.07
CA TYR A 453 39.37 27.20 -54.17
C TYR A 453 37.90 27.16 -54.58
N SER A 454 37.60 26.36 -55.60
CA SER A 454 36.28 26.12 -56.17
C SER A 454 35.58 24.89 -55.56
N GLY A 455 34.33 25.11 -55.17
CA GLY A 455 33.27 24.17 -54.76
C GLY A 455 31.93 24.93 -54.64
N ASN A 456 31.78 25.89 -55.56
CA ASN A 456 30.85 27.01 -55.72
C ASN A 456 30.54 27.98 -54.57
N ASN A 457 30.37 27.62 -53.28
CA ASN A 457 30.15 28.65 -52.23
C ASN A 457 30.66 28.34 -50.81
N LEU A 458 30.77 27.06 -50.39
CA LEU A 458 31.20 26.65 -49.05
C LEU A 458 32.25 25.53 -49.12
N LYS A 459 33.29 25.59 -48.27
CA LYS A 459 34.29 24.52 -48.09
C LYS A 459 34.51 24.24 -46.60
N THR A 460 34.77 22.98 -46.26
CA THR A 460 35.21 22.57 -44.91
C THR A 460 36.70 22.21 -44.91
N SER A 461 37.44 22.67 -43.89
CA SER A 461 38.84 22.31 -43.66
C SER A 461 39.06 21.92 -42.20
N VAL A 462 39.97 20.99 -41.93
CA VAL A 462 40.22 20.50 -40.57
C VAL A 462 41.68 20.75 -40.19
N SER A 463 41.90 21.36 -39.03
CA SER A 463 43.21 21.54 -38.41
C SER A 463 43.09 21.36 -36.89
N GLY A 464 43.77 20.34 -36.34
CA GLY A 464 43.61 19.94 -34.94
C GLY A 464 42.17 19.50 -34.61
N ASN A 465 41.61 20.07 -33.53
CA ASN A 465 40.23 19.81 -33.04
C ASN A 465 39.17 20.74 -33.65
N THR A 466 39.50 21.47 -34.72
CA THR A 466 38.59 22.46 -35.32
C THR A 466 38.27 22.12 -36.77
N VAL A 467 36.98 22.02 -37.08
CA VAL A 467 36.45 22.05 -38.45
C VAL A 467 36.12 23.50 -38.79
N SER A 468 36.86 24.09 -39.72
CA SER A 468 36.60 25.44 -40.21
C SER A 468 35.72 25.41 -41.47
N ILE A 469 34.61 26.16 -41.43
CA ILE A 469 33.73 26.38 -42.57
C ILE A 469 34.12 27.72 -43.22
N GLN A 470 34.52 27.68 -44.48
CA GLN A 470 35.00 28.83 -45.26
C GLN A 470 34.03 29.12 -46.41
N MET A 471 33.76 30.40 -46.66
CA MET A 471 32.99 30.86 -47.82
C MET A 471 33.94 31.46 -48.87
N ALA A 472 33.57 31.38 -50.15
CA ALA A 472 34.34 32.01 -51.22
C ALA A 472 34.24 33.55 -51.14
N ASP A 473 35.32 34.26 -51.49
CA ASP A 473 35.37 35.74 -51.50
C ASP A 473 34.38 36.37 -52.50
N ALA A 474 33.95 35.62 -53.52
CA ALA A 474 32.92 36.01 -54.49
C ALA A 474 31.91 34.86 -54.67
N PRO A 475 30.93 34.71 -53.75
CA PRO A 475 29.98 33.62 -53.83
C PRO A 475 29.00 33.83 -55.01
N VAL A 476 28.79 32.79 -55.81
CA VAL A 476 27.86 32.81 -56.95
C VAL A 476 26.58 32.06 -56.56
N PHE A 477 25.49 32.80 -56.39
CA PHE A 477 24.16 32.22 -56.11
C PHE A 477 23.34 32.17 -57.39
N THR A 478 23.01 30.97 -57.85
CA THR A 478 22.23 30.75 -59.08
C THR A 478 20.71 30.90 -58.87
N GLY A 479 20.28 31.58 -57.79
CA GLY A 479 18.88 31.77 -57.38
C GLY A 479 18.66 33.11 -56.65
N THR A 480 17.44 33.35 -56.16
CA THR A 480 17.05 34.63 -55.53
C THR A 480 17.83 34.93 -54.24
N VAL A 481 18.41 36.13 -54.15
CA VAL A 481 19.19 36.58 -52.98
C VAL A 481 18.44 37.70 -52.26
N THR A 482 18.14 37.53 -50.98
CA THR A 482 17.53 38.57 -50.12
C THR A 482 18.62 39.22 -49.27
N ALA A 483 18.94 40.49 -49.50
CA ALA A 483 19.94 41.23 -48.72
C ALA A 483 19.27 42.01 -47.57
N GLY A 484 19.67 41.73 -46.32
CA GLY A 484 18.99 42.21 -45.11
C GLY A 484 19.20 43.69 -44.71
N ASN A 485 20.06 44.43 -45.41
CA ASN A 485 20.15 45.91 -45.43
C ASN A 485 21.36 46.34 -46.28
N LEU A 486 21.18 47.29 -47.19
CA LEU A 486 22.29 48.02 -47.81
C LEU A 486 22.59 49.27 -46.96
N ALA A 487 23.82 49.40 -46.48
CA ALA A 487 24.26 50.61 -45.79
C ALA A 487 24.09 51.84 -46.70
N THR A 488 23.74 52.98 -46.11
CA THR A 488 23.53 54.28 -46.79
C THR A 488 24.68 54.61 -47.74
N GLY A 489 24.40 54.56 -49.05
CA GLY A 489 25.36 54.82 -50.13
C GLY A 489 25.64 53.63 -51.06
N GLY A 490 25.24 52.41 -50.72
CA GLY A 490 25.35 51.26 -51.64
C GLY A 490 24.30 51.30 -52.75
N THR A 491 24.70 51.07 -54.00
CA THR A 491 23.77 50.87 -55.13
C THR A 491 23.62 49.39 -55.44
N LEU A 492 22.37 48.90 -55.41
CA LEU A 492 22.01 47.59 -55.95
C LEU A 492 21.63 47.77 -57.43
N SER A 493 22.54 47.46 -58.34
CA SER A 493 22.26 47.46 -59.77
C SER A 493 21.73 46.10 -60.20
N VAL A 494 20.45 46.03 -60.56
CA VAL A 494 19.85 44.85 -61.21
C VAL A 494 19.64 45.20 -62.68
N THR A 495 20.49 44.69 -63.56
CA THR A 495 20.31 44.83 -65.01
C THR A 495 19.41 43.69 -65.52
N GLY A 496 18.15 44.02 -65.82
CA GLY A 496 17.10 43.10 -66.29
C GLY A 496 15.74 43.45 -65.68
N VAL A 497 14.63 43.04 -66.31
CA VAL A 497 13.25 43.33 -65.86
C VAL A 497 13.06 42.92 -64.39
N SER A 498 13.02 43.91 -63.49
CA SER A 498 12.82 43.68 -62.06
C SER A 498 11.32 43.55 -61.79
N ASN A 499 10.85 42.36 -61.48
CA ASN A 499 9.49 42.17 -60.96
C ASN A 499 9.49 42.49 -59.46
N LEU A 500 9.06 43.70 -59.07
CA LEU A 500 8.97 44.15 -57.67
C LEU A 500 7.66 43.63 -57.03
N ASN A 501 7.64 42.37 -56.62
CA ASN A 501 6.47 41.71 -55.99
C ASN A 501 6.21 42.15 -54.54
N GLY A 502 6.17 43.46 -54.27
CA GLY A 502 5.90 44.00 -52.93
C GLY A 502 5.65 45.51 -52.81
N GLY A 503 5.59 46.24 -53.94
CA GLY A 503 5.45 47.70 -53.94
C GLY A 503 6.76 48.44 -53.70
N ALA A 504 6.80 49.72 -54.12
CA ALA A 504 7.97 50.59 -53.98
C ALA A 504 7.73 51.63 -52.87
N ASN A 505 8.56 51.62 -51.82
CA ASN A 505 8.61 52.72 -50.86
C ASN A 505 9.60 53.78 -51.36
N LEU A 506 9.08 54.93 -51.82
CA LEU A 506 9.83 56.00 -52.47
C LEU A 506 10.05 57.23 -51.57
N ASN A 507 9.92 57.10 -50.24
CA ASN A 507 10.20 58.17 -49.27
C ASN A 507 9.39 59.47 -49.53
N ASN A 508 8.06 59.35 -49.60
CA ASN A 508 7.10 60.46 -49.79
C ASN A 508 7.22 61.24 -51.11
N GLN A 509 7.82 60.66 -52.16
CA GLN A 509 7.87 61.29 -53.48
C GLN A 509 6.66 60.94 -54.37
N LYS A 510 6.27 61.86 -55.25
CA LYS A 510 5.15 61.73 -56.18
C LYS A 510 5.47 60.67 -57.27
N ILE A 511 4.56 59.71 -57.45
CA ILE A 511 4.59 58.75 -58.57
C ILE A 511 3.80 59.35 -59.75
N THR A 512 4.43 59.54 -60.91
CA THR A 512 3.77 60.02 -62.14
C THR A 512 3.58 58.88 -63.14
N ASN A 513 2.57 58.98 -64.02
CA ASN A 513 2.23 58.00 -65.09
C ASN A 513 1.68 56.64 -64.63
N VAL A 514 0.88 56.60 -63.55
CA VAL A 514 0.14 55.40 -63.15
C VAL A 514 -1.11 55.24 -64.04
N ALA A 515 -1.12 54.19 -64.87
CA ALA A 515 -2.28 53.81 -65.69
C ALA A 515 -3.47 53.37 -64.82
N ALA A 516 -4.69 53.33 -65.37
CA ALA A 516 -5.86 52.89 -64.61
C ALA A 516 -5.74 51.40 -64.26
N GLY A 517 -5.83 51.08 -62.96
CA GLY A 517 -5.79 49.71 -62.48
C GLY A 517 -6.98 48.89 -62.96
N THR A 518 -6.75 47.66 -63.41
CA THR A 518 -7.76 46.71 -63.91
C THR A 518 -7.87 45.44 -63.05
N ALA A 519 -6.92 45.22 -62.13
CA ALA A 519 -6.92 44.13 -61.15
C ALA A 519 -6.91 44.65 -59.70
N SER A 520 -7.29 43.78 -58.76
CA SER A 520 -7.46 44.14 -57.34
C SER A 520 -6.18 44.55 -56.58
N GLY A 521 -5.00 44.47 -57.22
CA GLY A 521 -3.71 44.88 -56.65
C GLY A 521 -3.07 46.09 -57.32
N ASP A 522 -3.74 46.70 -58.30
CA ASP A 522 -3.19 47.84 -59.04
C ASP A 522 -3.31 49.15 -58.24
N ALA A 523 -2.35 50.06 -58.42
CA ALA A 523 -2.43 51.40 -57.85
C ALA A 523 -3.50 52.23 -58.57
N VAL A 524 -4.43 52.82 -57.82
CA VAL A 524 -5.52 53.65 -58.37
C VAL A 524 -5.02 55.03 -58.79
N ASN A 525 -5.40 55.48 -59.99
CA ASN A 525 -5.12 56.84 -60.44
C ASN A 525 -6.26 57.82 -60.07
N PHE A 526 -6.02 59.13 -60.20
CA PHE A 526 -6.99 60.17 -59.80
C PHE A 526 -8.35 60.06 -60.51
N GLY A 527 -8.37 59.51 -61.73
CA GLY A 527 -9.61 59.24 -62.47
C GLY A 527 -10.46 58.15 -61.80
N GLN A 528 -9.84 57.05 -61.34
CA GLN A 528 -10.53 55.98 -60.62
C GLN A 528 -11.09 56.45 -59.26
N LEU A 529 -10.37 57.35 -58.57
CA LEU A 529 -10.85 57.97 -57.32
C LEU A 529 -12.08 58.87 -57.52
N THR A 530 -12.15 59.56 -58.67
CA THR A 530 -13.30 60.40 -59.03
C THR A 530 -14.56 59.54 -59.26
N THR A 531 -14.42 58.38 -59.91
CA THR A 531 -15.50 57.41 -60.10
C THR A 531 -16.00 56.83 -58.77
N THR A 532 -15.10 56.50 -57.84
CA THR A 532 -15.49 56.04 -56.49
C THR A 532 -16.24 57.12 -55.70
N ASN A 533 -15.83 58.38 -55.78
CA ASN A 533 -16.54 59.48 -55.10
C ASN A 533 -17.96 59.69 -55.61
N ASN A 534 -18.22 59.49 -56.91
CA ASN A 534 -19.58 59.54 -57.45
C ASN A 534 -20.45 58.38 -56.96
N ASN A 535 -19.87 57.17 -56.80
CA ASN A 535 -20.57 56.02 -56.21
C ASN A 535 -20.91 56.22 -54.73
N VAL A 536 -20.08 56.96 -53.98
CA VAL A 536 -20.34 57.34 -52.58
C VAL A 536 -21.53 58.32 -52.49
N THR A 537 -21.68 59.25 -53.43
CA THR A 537 -22.88 60.12 -53.51
C THR A 537 -24.15 59.32 -53.84
N THR A 538 -24.07 58.32 -54.72
CA THR A 538 -25.18 57.40 -55.00
C THR A 538 -25.54 56.52 -53.79
N ALA A 539 -24.55 56.03 -53.04
CA ALA A 539 -24.75 55.28 -51.80
C ALA A 539 -25.34 56.15 -50.66
N GLN A 540 -24.96 57.43 -50.58
CA GLN A 540 -25.52 58.40 -49.62
C GLN A 540 -27.03 58.64 -49.87
N ASN A 541 -27.45 58.71 -51.13
CA ASN A 541 -28.87 58.85 -51.47
C ASN A 541 -29.68 57.57 -51.21
N ALA A 542 -29.07 56.38 -51.37
CA ALA A 542 -29.69 55.11 -50.99
C ALA A 542 -29.78 54.91 -49.46
N ALA A 543 -28.78 55.38 -48.71
CA ALA A 543 -28.78 55.37 -47.24
C ALA A 543 -29.85 56.31 -46.65
N ASN A 544 -30.08 57.48 -47.24
CA ASN A 544 -31.15 58.40 -46.82
C ASN A 544 -32.56 57.81 -47.07
N ALA A 545 -32.75 57.06 -48.18
CA ALA A 545 -34.00 56.33 -48.43
C ALA A 545 -34.21 55.16 -47.45
N ALA A 546 -33.14 54.41 -47.14
CA ALA A 546 -33.17 53.33 -46.15
C ALA A 546 -33.44 53.85 -44.73
N GLN A 547 -32.92 55.03 -44.36
CA GLN A 547 -33.19 55.69 -43.06
C GLN A 547 -34.66 56.10 -42.92
N THR A 548 -35.31 56.60 -43.98
CA THR A 548 -36.74 56.93 -43.97
C THR A 548 -37.62 55.67 -43.81
N SER A 549 -37.27 54.57 -44.47
CA SER A 549 -37.95 53.27 -44.32
C SER A 549 -37.69 52.59 -42.97
N ALA A 550 -36.48 52.71 -42.42
CA ALA A 550 -36.13 52.19 -41.10
C ALA A 550 -36.81 52.96 -39.96
N ASN A 551 -36.96 54.30 -40.07
CA ASN A 551 -37.70 55.10 -39.08
C ASN A 551 -39.21 54.80 -39.10
N ALA A 552 -39.79 54.48 -40.27
CA ALA A 552 -41.17 54.02 -40.38
C ALA A 552 -41.35 52.60 -39.78
N ALA A 553 -40.44 51.66 -40.07
CA ALA A 553 -40.45 50.32 -39.51
C ALA A 553 -40.19 50.30 -38.00
N GLN A 554 -39.32 51.18 -37.48
CA GLN A 554 -39.06 51.31 -36.05
C GLN A 554 -40.23 51.96 -35.31
N THR A 555 -40.95 52.90 -35.93
CA THR A 555 -42.19 53.45 -35.35
C THR A 555 -43.28 52.37 -35.29
N THR A 556 -43.45 51.57 -36.34
CA THR A 556 -44.40 50.44 -36.36
C THR A 556 -44.02 49.31 -35.40
N ALA A 557 -42.73 48.95 -35.29
CA ALA A 557 -42.25 47.93 -34.36
C ALA A 557 -42.29 48.39 -32.90
N ASN A 558 -41.99 49.66 -32.61
CA ASN A 558 -42.10 50.22 -31.26
C ASN A 558 -43.57 50.41 -30.86
N SER A 559 -44.47 50.77 -31.77
CA SER A 559 -45.91 50.76 -31.52
C SER A 559 -46.45 49.35 -31.30
N ALA A 560 -46.02 48.34 -32.07
CA ALA A 560 -46.44 46.95 -31.92
C ALA A 560 -45.88 46.28 -30.64
N LEU A 561 -44.63 46.57 -30.26
CA LEU A 561 -44.02 46.09 -29.01
C LEU A 561 -44.65 46.77 -27.78
N THR A 562 -44.95 48.07 -27.87
CA THR A 562 -45.68 48.82 -26.83
C THR A 562 -47.13 48.35 -26.69
N GLU A 563 -47.78 47.88 -27.76
CA GLU A 563 -49.15 47.34 -27.69
C GLU A 563 -49.21 45.89 -27.21
N ALA A 564 -48.25 45.03 -27.60
CA ALA A 564 -48.17 43.64 -27.15
C ALA A 564 -47.76 43.50 -25.67
N GLN A 565 -47.04 44.49 -25.11
CA GLN A 565 -46.63 44.53 -23.70
C GLN A 565 -47.66 45.22 -22.78
N LYS A 566 -48.80 45.69 -23.30
CA LYS A 566 -49.85 46.33 -22.50
C LYS A 566 -50.71 45.36 -21.70
N GLY A 567 -50.73 44.06 -22.04
CA GLY A 567 -51.59 43.05 -21.41
C GLY A 567 -53.09 43.35 -21.58
N LEU A 568 -53.96 42.52 -21.01
CA LEU A 568 -55.38 42.88 -20.86
C LEU A 568 -55.56 43.58 -19.51
N ASN A 569 -56.09 44.80 -19.57
CA ASN A 569 -56.37 45.59 -18.39
C ASN A 569 -57.71 45.14 -17.78
N PHE A 570 -57.67 44.39 -16.68
CA PHE A 570 -58.86 44.12 -15.88
C PHE A 570 -58.92 45.11 -14.73
N ARG A 571 -60.07 45.76 -14.56
CA ARG A 571 -60.23 46.82 -13.56
C ARG A 571 -61.64 46.73 -12.98
N ALA A 572 -61.74 46.42 -11.69
CA ALA A 572 -63.00 46.46 -10.98
C ALA A 572 -63.28 47.90 -10.54
N ASN A 573 -64.23 48.57 -11.21
CA ASN A 573 -64.60 49.97 -11.00
C ASN A 573 -63.39 50.94 -11.06
N ALA A 574 -63.40 52.00 -10.24
CA ALA A 574 -62.42 53.07 -10.30
C ALA A 574 -61.07 52.74 -9.63
N GLY A 575 -60.84 51.51 -9.16
CA GLY A 575 -59.58 51.05 -8.58
C GLY A 575 -58.45 50.88 -9.60
N ALA A 576 -57.23 50.60 -9.14
CA ALA A 576 -56.06 50.45 -10.01
C ALA A 576 -56.25 49.32 -11.05
N THR A 577 -55.79 49.56 -12.28
CA THR A 577 -55.79 48.55 -13.34
C THR A 577 -54.83 47.44 -12.96
N ASP A 578 -55.30 46.20 -12.89
CA ASP A 578 -54.42 45.05 -12.76
C ASP A 578 -54.16 44.46 -14.16
N LYS A 579 -52.88 44.32 -14.51
CA LYS A 579 -52.48 43.90 -15.85
C LYS A 579 -52.29 42.39 -15.85
N VAL A 580 -53.23 41.70 -16.48
CA VAL A 580 -53.15 40.25 -16.66
C VAL A 580 -52.47 39.97 -18.00
N SER A 581 -51.46 39.10 -17.98
CA SER A 581 -50.70 38.76 -19.18
C SER A 581 -51.55 37.87 -20.10
N LEU A 582 -51.34 37.97 -21.43
CA LEU A 582 -52.05 37.13 -22.39
C LEU A 582 -51.73 35.65 -22.13
N GLY A 583 -52.75 34.85 -21.77
CA GLY A 583 -52.64 33.41 -21.48
C GLY A 583 -53.00 32.99 -20.05
N GLU A 584 -53.19 33.94 -19.12
CA GLU A 584 -53.63 33.66 -17.74
C GLU A 584 -55.17 33.64 -17.59
N THR A 585 -55.71 32.85 -16.65
CA THR A 585 -57.17 32.73 -16.40
C THR A 585 -57.60 33.61 -15.22
N VAL A 586 -58.65 34.43 -15.39
CA VAL A 586 -59.22 35.32 -14.37
C VAL A 586 -60.60 34.81 -13.92
N THR A 587 -60.80 34.61 -12.60
CA THR A 587 -62.05 34.09 -12.02
C THR A 587 -62.85 35.24 -11.37
N LEU A 588 -64.14 35.38 -11.70
CA LEU A 588 -65.05 36.39 -11.15
C LEU A 588 -66.08 35.69 -10.23
N ALA A 589 -66.21 36.12 -8.97
CA ALA A 589 -67.11 35.52 -7.97
C ALA A 589 -68.18 36.52 -7.49
N ASP A 590 -69.34 36.03 -7.05
CA ASP A 590 -70.42 36.86 -6.48
C ASP A 590 -69.95 37.60 -5.20
N GLY A 591 -70.46 38.83 -5.01
CA GLY A 591 -70.20 39.65 -3.82
C GLY A 591 -71.45 39.85 -2.96
N THR A 592 -71.28 40.26 -1.69
CA THR A 592 -72.34 40.32 -0.67
C THR A 592 -73.64 41.02 -1.09
N ASN A 593 -73.57 42.05 -1.95
CA ASN A 593 -74.74 42.81 -2.42
C ASN A 593 -74.91 42.79 -3.95
N THR A 594 -74.14 41.97 -4.68
CA THR A 594 -74.16 41.93 -6.15
C THR A 594 -73.87 40.52 -6.66
N THR A 595 -74.69 40.02 -7.59
CA THR A 595 -74.48 38.72 -8.25
C THR A 595 -74.10 38.90 -9.72
N VAL A 596 -73.28 37.97 -10.23
CA VAL A 596 -72.67 38.01 -11.56
C VAL A 596 -73.09 36.78 -12.34
N THR A 597 -73.69 36.99 -13.51
CA THR A 597 -74.11 35.88 -14.39
C THR A 597 -73.53 36.09 -15.78
N TYR A 598 -72.95 35.03 -16.36
CA TYR A 598 -72.44 35.06 -17.73
C TYR A 598 -73.56 34.67 -18.70
N ASP A 599 -73.89 35.58 -19.61
CA ASP A 599 -74.78 35.28 -20.72
C ASP A 599 -73.95 34.88 -21.94
N ALA A 600 -73.97 33.58 -22.25
CA ALA A 600 -73.21 33.00 -23.36
C ALA A 600 -73.74 33.40 -24.74
N ALA A 601 -74.98 33.89 -24.85
CA ALA A 601 -75.57 34.25 -26.15
C ALA A 601 -75.09 35.62 -26.65
N THR A 602 -74.84 36.57 -25.74
CA THR A 602 -74.32 37.91 -26.07
C THR A 602 -72.86 38.10 -25.70
N ASN A 603 -72.24 37.07 -25.12
CA ASN A 603 -70.85 37.03 -24.71
C ASN A 603 -70.49 38.16 -23.71
N THR A 604 -71.36 38.42 -22.74
CA THR A 604 -71.21 39.48 -21.73
C THR A 604 -71.51 38.98 -20.33
N TYR A 605 -70.69 39.39 -19.36
CA TYR A 605 -70.95 39.20 -17.93
C TYR A 605 -71.83 40.35 -17.40
N LYS A 606 -72.97 40.02 -16.80
CA LYS A 606 -73.93 41.00 -16.27
C LYS A 606 -73.84 41.05 -14.74
N TYR A 607 -73.79 42.26 -14.18
CA TYR A 607 -73.72 42.51 -12.73
C TYR A 607 -75.04 43.15 -12.26
N ASN A 608 -75.76 42.49 -11.37
CA ASN A 608 -77.00 43.01 -10.78
C ASN A 608 -76.82 43.25 -9.27
N VAL A 609 -77.39 44.34 -8.75
CA VAL A 609 -77.48 44.58 -7.30
C VAL A 609 -78.62 43.71 -6.74
N VAL A 610 -78.37 43.02 -5.63
CA VAL A 610 -79.40 42.21 -4.97
C VAL A 610 -80.49 43.13 -4.39
N ASP A 611 -81.76 42.71 -4.44
CA ASP A 611 -82.85 43.47 -3.82
C ASP A 611 -82.57 43.66 -2.31
N ALA A 612 -82.61 44.92 -1.84
CA ALA A 612 -82.25 45.39 -0.49
C ALA A 612 -80.76 45.18 -0.09
N PRO A 613 -79.81 45.90 -0.74
CA PRO A 613 -78.40 45.78 -0.42
C PRO A 613 -78.05 46.39 0.96
N THR A 614 -77.27 45.68 1.76
CA THR A 614 -76.85 46.11 3.11
C THR A 614 -75.41 46.65 3.10
N PHE A 615 -75.22 47.95 3.31
CA PHE A 615 -73.89 48.58 3.27
C PHE A 615 -73.35 48.87 4.68
N THR A 616 -72.21 48.28 5.03
CA THR A 616 -71.50 48.52 6.29
C THR A 616 -70.41 49.58 6.07
N GLY A 617 -70.77 50.88 6.04
CA GLY A 617 -69.81 51.99 5.89
C GLY A 617 -70.33 53.23 5.14
N THR A 618 -69.57 54.31 5.12
CA THR A 618 -69.95 55.65 4.63
C THR A 618 -70.25 55.71 3.13
N VAL A 619 -71.41 56.27 2.79
CA VAL A 619 -71.88 56.58 1.43
C VAL A 619 -71.79 58.09 1.20
N THR A 620 -71.12 58.55 0.14
CA THR A 620 -71.07 59.96 -0.25
C THR A 620 -71.98 60.22 -1.44
N ALA A 621 -73.02 61.06 -1.25
CA ALA A 621 -73.91 61.53 -2.31
C ALA A 621 -73.57 62.98 -2.70
N GLY A 622 -73.45 63.27 -4.00
CA GLY A 622 -73.17 64.62 -4.51
C GLY A 622 -74.42 65.50 -4.62
N ASN A 623 -74.24 66.82 -4.42
CA ASN A 623 -75.24 67.91 -4.56
C ASN A 623 -76.67 67.58 -4.09
N LEU A 624 -76.97 67.82 -2.80
CA LEU A 624 -78.34 68.15 -2.38
C LEU A 624 -78.50 69.68 -2.43
N ALA A 625 -79.33 70.16 -3.35
CA ALA A 625 -79.71 71.57 -3.43
C ALA A 625 -80.39 72.04 -2.13
N THR A 626 -80.33 73.34 -1.85
CA THR A 626 -80.95 74.04 -0.71
C THR A 626 -82.29 73.43 -0.28
N GLY A 627 -82.31 72.70 0.85
CA GLY A 627 -83.54 72.22 1.51
C GLY A 627 -83.76 70.70 1.64
N GLY A 628 -82.84 69.82 1.22
CA GLY A 628 -82.97 68.36 1.42
C GLY A 628 -81.96 67.73 2.39
N THR A 629 -82.39 66.77 3.20
CA THR A 629 -81.57 66.02 4.19
C THR A 629 -81.40 64.54 3.79
N LEU A 630 -80.18 64.00 3.93
CA LEU A 630 -79.90 62.57 4.04
C LEU A 630 -79.06 62.32 5.30
N SER A 631 -79.56 61.45 6.16
CA SER A 631 -79.01 61.09 7.48
C SER A 631 -78.50 59.66 7.43
N VAL A 632 -77.22 59.42 7.78
CA VAL A 632 -76.83 58.16 8.42
C VAL A 632 -75.84 58.45 9.55
N THR A 633 -76.21 57.91 10.70
CA THR A 633 -75.62 58.00 12.02
C THR A 633 -74.37 57.11 12.14
N GLY A 634 -73.18 57.71 12.32
CA GLY A 634 -71.93 57.01 12.68
C GLY A 634 -70.63 57.60 12.08
N VAL A 635 -70.13 58.67 12.71
CA VAL A 635 -68.86 59.45 12.60
C VAL A 635 -67.83 59.19 11.46
N SER A 636 -67.44 60.30 10.83
CA SER A 636 -66.58 60.51 9.64
C SER A 636 -65.20 61.16 9.95
N ASN A 637 -64.40 61.38 8.88
CA ASN A 637 -63.28 62.36 8.65
C ASN A 637 -61.83 61.82 8.65
N LEU A 638 -60.95 62.03 7.63
CA LEU A 638 -60.52 63.15 6.73
C LEU A 638 -59.25 63.88 7.28
N ASN A 639 -58.02 63.61 6.76
CA ASN A 639 -56.76 64.29 7.14
C ASN A 639 -56.00 64.95 5.96
N GLY A 640 -56.67 65.87 5.24
CA GLY A 640 -55.98 66.98 4.55
C GLY A 640 -55.94 68.27 5.39
N GLY A 641 -56.48 68.23 6.63
CA GLY A 641 -56.78 69.42 7.42
C GLY A 641 -58.02 70.16 6.90
N ALA A 642 -58.87 70.61 7.82
CA ALA A 642 -60.09 71.37 7.54
C ALA A 642 -60.03 72.73 8.25
N ASN A 643 -60.30 73.82 7.51
CA ASN A 643 -60.65 75.11 8.10
C ASN A 643 -62.16 75.11 8.38
N LEU A 644 -62.57 75.19 9.66
CA LEU A 644 -63.95 74.98 10.15
C LEU A 644 -64.60 76.25 10.74
N ASN A 645 -64.14 77.45 10.37
CA ASN A 645 -64.73 78.72 10.81
C ASN A 645 -64.97 78.82 12.34
N ASN A 646 -63.94 78.55 13.15
CA ASN A 646 -63.92 78.69 14.62
C ASN A 646 -64.91 77.80 15.41
N GLN A 647 -65.27 76.61 14.91
CA GLN A 647 -66.10 75.66 15.65
C GLN A 647 -65.29 74.53 16.32
N LYS A 648 -65.78 74.05 17.48
CA LYS A 648 -65.15 72.97 18.27
C LYS A 648 -65.22 71.63 17.53
N ILE A 649 -64.08 70.94 17.39
CA ILE A 649 -64.01 69.56 16.87
C ILE A 649 -64.02 68.59 18.07
N THR A 650 -64.99 67.69 18.14
CA THR A 650 -65.04 66.60 19.12
C THR A 650 -64.80 65.27 18.40
N ASN A 651 -64.28 64.25 19.11
CA ASN A 651 -64.05 62.89 18.59
C ASN A 651 -62.95 62.73 17.51
N VAL A 652 -61.84 63.48 17.62
CA VAL A 652 -60.62 63.15 16.87
C VAL A 652 -59.98 61.88 17.46
N ALA A 653 -59.65 60.89 16.63
CA ALA A 653 -59.02 59.62 17.00
C ALA A 653 -57.48 59.76 17.10
N ALA A 654 -56.80 58.75 17.64
CA ALA A 654 -55.38 58.84 17.88
C ALA A 654 -54.56 58.81 16.55
N GLY A 655 -53.99 59.94 16.07
CA GLY A 655 -53.05 60.09 14.94
C GLY A 655 -51.77 59.21 14.95
N THR A 656 -51.61 58.36 13.96
CA THR A 656 -50.50 57.39 13.90
C THR A 656 -49.35 57.79 12.98
N ALA A 657 -49.47 58.91 12.26
CA ALA A 657 -48.45 59.44 11.36
C ALA A 657 -48.19 60.93 11.56
N SER A 658 -47.05 61.41 11.07
CA SER A 658 -46.48 62.75 11.31
C SER A 658 -47.28 63.94 10.73
N GLY A 659 -48.43 63.68 10.10
CA GLY A 659 -49.36 64.69 9.58
C GLY A 659 -50.78 64.60 10.16
N ASP A 660 -51.03 63.75 11.16
CA ASP A 660 -52.35 63.59 11.78
C ASP A 660 -52.62 64.64 12.86
N ALA A 661 -53.90 65.03 13.03
CA ALA A 661 -54.34 65.79 14.20
C ALA A 661 -54.24 64.92 15.47
N VAL A 662 -53.50 65.37 16.47
CA VAL A 662 -53.36 64.67 17.76
C VAL A 662 -54.64 64.77 18.58
N ASN A 663 -55.09 63.66 19.16
CA ASN A 663 -56.18 63.66 20.14
C ASN A 663 -55.65 63.69 21.59
N PHE A 664 -56.52 63.99 22.57
CA PHE A 664 -56.11 64.11 23.97
C PHE A 664 -55.50 62.81 24.54
N SER A 665 -55.96 61.65 24.08
CA SER A 665 -55.41 60.35 24.50
C SER A 665 -54.00 60.09 23.96
N GLN A 666 -53.64 60.59 22.78
CA GLN A 666 -52.27 60.52 22.27
C GLN A 666 -51.34 61.53 22.88
N LEU A 667 -51.86 62.69 23.26
CA LEU A 667 -51.12 63.62 24.10
C LEU A 667 -50.87 63.00 25.49
N THR A 668 -51.79 62.16 25.97
CA THR A 668 -51.64 61.41 27.23
C THR A 668 -50.70 60.20 27.10
N THR A 669 -50.78 59.43 26.01
CA THR A 669 -49.91 58.26 25.73
C THR A 669 -48.51 58.68 25.29
N THR A 670 -48.35 59.80 24.58
CA THR A 670 -47.03 60.41 24.32
C THR A 670 -46.43 60.94 25.63
N ASN A 671 -47.20 61.62 26.50
CA ASN A 671 -46.68 62.05 27.81
C ASN A 671 -46.35 60.87 28.76
N ASN A 672 -47.03 59.73 28.67
CA ASN A 672 -46.77 58.56 29.52
C ASN A 672 -45.69 57.61 28.95
N ASN A 673 -45.52 57.52 27.62
CA ASN A 673 -44.44 56.76 26.98
C ASN A 673 -43.11 57.56 26.95
N VAL A 674 -43.15 58.89 26.83
CA VAL A 674 -41.99 59.78 27.03
C VAL A 674 -41.53 59.78 28.49
N THR A 675 -42.40 59.55 29.46
CA THR A 675 -42.00 59.47 30.88
C THR A 675 -41.43 58.10 31.29
N THR A 676 -41.77 57.02 30.58
CA THR A 676 -41.36 55.63 30.95
C THR A 676 -40.19 55.09 30.12
N ALA A 677 -40.08 55.45 28.84
CA ALA A 677 -38.95 55.06 27.99
C ALA A 677 -37.71 55.96 28.18
N GLN A 678 -37.90 57.25 28.45
CA GLN A 678 -36.80 58.20 28.74
C GLN A 678 -36.06 57.86 30.05
N ASN A 679 -36.74 57.34 31.08
CA ASN A 679 -36.12 57.09 32.38
C ASN A 679 -35.34 55.76 32.45
N THR A 680 -35.69 54.78 31.61
CA THR A 680 -35.11 53.42 31.67
C THR A 680 -34.02 53.20 30.61
N ALA A 681 -34.14 53.80 29.41
CA ALA A 681 -33.13 53.64 28.36
C ALA A 681 -31.94 54.62 28.51
N ASN A 682 -32.16 55.85 28.99
CA ASN A 682 -31.07 56.82 29.15
C ASN A 682 -30.11 56.49 30.30
N THR A 683 -30.56 55.77 31.33
CA THR A 683 -29.72 55.49 32.51
C THR A 683 -28.79 54.28 32.30
N ALA A 684 -29.26 53.25 31.57
CA ALA A 684 -28.50 52.02 31.36
C ALA A 684 -27.54 52.09 30.16
N GLN A 685 -27.90 52.81 29.08
CA GLN A 685 -27.06 52.90 27.89
C GLN A 685 -25.96 53.97 28.00
N THR A 686 -26.18 55.04 28.77
CA THR A 686 -25.18 56.09 28.98
C THR A 686 -24.01 55.62 29.86
N THR A 687 -24.25 54.72 30.83
CA THR A 687 -23.21 54.30 31.80
C THR A 687 -22.26 53.24 31.22
N ALA A 688 -22.77 52.31 30.41
CA ALA A 688 -21.97 51.20 29.87
C ALA A 688 -21.08 51.59 28.67
N ASN A 689 -21.54 52.50 27.80
CA ASN A 689 -20.76 52.90 26.62
C ASN A 689 -19.75 54.01 26.93
N THR A 690 -20.00 54.86 27.94
CA THR A 690 -19.04 55.90 28.35
C THR A 690 -17.79 55.31 29.01
N ALA A 691 -17.93 54.26 29.82
CA ALA A 691 -16.79 53.62 30.49
C ALA A 691 -15.86 52.85 29.52
N LEU A 692 -16.42 52.24 28.46
CA LEU A 692 -15.62 51.55 27.44
C LEU A 692 -14.91 52.52 26.50
N THR A 693 -15.52 53.67 26.20
CA THR A 693 -14.94 54.66 25.28
C THR A 693 -13.78 55.45 25.91
N GLU A 694 -13.78 55.69 27.22
CA GLU A 694 -12.68 56.39 27.92
C GLU A 694 -11.39 55.56 28.06
N ALA A 695 -11.49 54.23 28.14
CA ALA A 695 -10.31 53.35 28.17
C ALA A 695 -9.59 53.22 26.81
N GLN A 696 -10.17 53.74 25.73
CA GLN A 696 -9.62 53.69 24.36
C GLN A 696 -8.96 55.02 23.92
N LYS A 697 -8.79 56.00 24.83
CA LYS A 697 -8.39 57.38 24.48
C LYS A 697 -6.89 57.76 24.59
N GLY A 698 -5.94 56.82 24.75
CA GLY A 698 -4.47 57.01 24.58
C GLY A 698 -3.86 58.40 24.93
N LEU A 699 -2.72 58.78 24.32
CA LEU A 699 -2.05 60.08 24.51
C LEU A 699 -2.04 60.89 23.19
N ASN A 700 -2.50 62.14 23.24
CA ASN A 700 -2.61 63.00 22.05
C ASN A 700 -1.32 63.79 21.75
N PHE A 701 -0.77 63.66 20.54
CA PHE A 701 0.27 64.55 19.97
C PHE A 701 -0.32 65.45 18.88
N SER A 702 -0.17 66.78 18.98
CA SER A 702 -0.58 67.74 17.94
C SER A 702 0.58 68.65 17.50
N VAL A 703 0.60 69.04 16.22
CA VAL A 703 1.57 69.99 15.64
C VAL A 703 0.82 71.15 14.98
N ASN A 704 1.25 72.39 15.20
CA ASN A 704 0.67 73.63 14.64
C ASN A 704 -0.84 73.83 14.84
N GLY A 705 -1.35 73.53 16.04
CA GLY A 705 -2.73 73.85 16.41
C GLY A 705 -3.81 72.99 15.74
N GLY A 706 -3.43 71.88 15.10
CA GLY A 706 -4.35 70.87 14.55
C GLY A 706 -4.72 69.77 15.55
N ALA A 707 -5.77 69.00 15.22
CA ALA A 707 -6.29 67.92 16.09
C ALA A 707 -5.21 66.86 16.39
N GLY A 708 -5.01 66.53 17.67
CA GLY A 708 -3.98 65.59 18.10
C GLY A 708 -4.27 64.16 17.66
N ASP A 709 -3.22 63.43 17.28
CA ASP A 709 -3.28 62.00 17.00
C ASP A 709 -3.13 61.20 18.29
N ASN A 710 -3.99 60.21 18.45
CA ASN A 710 -4.18 59.49 19.69
C ASN A 710 -3.34 58.21 19.69
N VAL A 711 -2.14 58.32 20.22
CA VAL A 711 -1.17 57.23 20.27
C VAL A 711 -1.54 56.35 21.47
N LYS A 712 -1.90 55.09 21.19
CA LYS A 712 -2.34 54.15 22.23
C LYS A 712 -1.16 53.85 23.17
N LEU A 713 -1.44 53.60 24.45
CA LEU A 713 -0.41 53.28 25.45
C LEU A 713 0.38 52.04 24.98
N GLY A 714 1.63 52.25 24.56
CA GLY A 714 2.53 51.21 24.01
C GLY A 714 3.12 51.47 22.61
N GLU A 715 2.67 52.50 21.87
CA GLU A 715 3.15 52.84 20.52
C GLU A 715 4.24 53.96 20.50
N THR A 716 5.01 54.10 19.40
CA THR A 716 6.13 55.09 19.22
C THR A 716 5.79 56.19 18.20
N VAL A 717 6.20 57.46 18.43
CA VAL A 717 5.94 58.64 17.56
C VAL A 717 7.23 59.16 16.90
N ASN A 718 7.18 59.55 15.61
CA ASN A 718 8.34 59.99 14.81
C ASN A 718 8.11 61.41 14.18
N PHE A 719 9.10 62.33 14.21
CA PHE A 719 8.99 63.71 13.66
C PHE A 719 9.90 63.93 12.42
N ALA A 720 9.37 64.54 11.34
CA ALA A 720 10.04 64.70 10.03
C ALA A 720 10.07 66.18 9.51
N ASN A 721 10.88 66.47 8.48
CA ASN A 721 11.05 67.80 7.85
C ASN A 721 9.80 68.29 7.05
N GLY A 722 9.60 69.61 6.89
CA GLY A 722 8.54 70.27 6.10
C GLY A 722 9.02 70.99 4.81
N THR A 723 8.10 71.55 4.01
CA THR A 723 8.40 71.94 2.61
C THR A 723 9.39 73.09 2.46
N ASN A 724 9.15 74.19 3.17
CA ASN A 724 10.15 75.24 3.24
C ASN A 724 11.01 75.06 4.49
N THR A 725 10.97 73.94 5.25
CA THR A 725 11.71 73.79 6.52
C THR A 725 12.25 72.40 6.95
N THR A 726 13.37 72.28 7.70
CA THR A 726 13.95 70.97 8.15
C THR A 726 14.09 70.80 9.67
N ALA A 727 13.77 69.61 10.23
CA ALA A 727 13.68 69.23 11.65
C ALA A 727 14.84 68.33 12.18
N THR A 728 15.43 68.61 13.36
CA THR A 728 16.51 67.79 13.97
C THR A 728 16.32 67.63 15.49
N TYR A 729 16.48 66.42 16.07
CA TYR A 729 16.43 66.17 17.53
C TYR A 729 17.78 66.41 18.19
N ASP A 730 17.79 67.21 19.27
CA ASP A 730 18.96 67.44 20.11
C ASP A 730 18.78 66.71 21.46
N ALA A 731 19.52 65.61 21.63
CA ALA A 731 19.45 64.75 22.82
C ALA A 731 20.03 65.41 24.08
N ALA A 732 20.88 66.44 23.95
CA ALA A 732 21.48 67.11 25.10
C ALA A 732 20.49 68.05 25.83
N THR A 733 19.51 68.61 25.09
CA THR A 733 18.49 69.52 25.64
C THR A 733 17.07 68.94 25.60
N ASN A 734 16.93 67.71 25.09
CA ASN A 734 15.67 67.00 24.92
C ASN A 734 14.62 67.80 24.12
N THR A 735 15.03 68.42 23.00
CA THR A 735 14.17 69.28 22.14
C THR A 735 14.41 69.04 20.63
N TYR A 736 13.41 69.33 19.79
CA TYR A 736 13.48 69.25 18.32
C TYR A 736 13.53 70.68 17.69
N LYS A 737 14.41 70.97 16.71
CA LYS A 737 14.60 72.29 16.03
C LYS A 737 14.21 72.29 14.54
N TYR A 738 13.73 73.42 13.96
CA TYR A 738 13.31 73.59 12.54
C TYR A 738 13.97 74.82 11.80
N ASN A 739 14.44 74.70 10.53
CA ASN A 739 15.10 75.76 9.68
C ASN A 739 14.41 76.01 8.32
N VAL A 740 14.61 77.12 7.54
CA VAL A 740 13.98 77.37 6.19
C VAL A 740 14.88 76.98 4.98
N VAL A 741 14.32 76.50 3.85
CA VAL A 741 15.04 76.06 2.61
C VAL A 741 15.33 77.19 1.60
N ASP A 742 16.29 76.99 0.69
CA ASP A 742 16.84 77.99 -0.26
C ASP A 742 15.89 78.49 -1.39
N ALA A 743 14.58 78.22 -1.33
CA ALA A 743 13.60 78.73 -2.31
C ALA A 743 12.17 78.88 -1.73
N PRO A 744 11.90 79.92 -0.92
CA PRO A 744 10.62 80.04 -0.23
C PRO A 744 9.51 80.66 -1.09
N THR A 745 8.28 80.16 -0.90
CA THR A 745 7.03 80.61 -1.53
C THR A 745 6.22 81.52 -0.57
N PHE A 746 5.71 82.67 -1.05
CA PHE A 746 5.00 83.68 -0.25
C PHE A 746 3.62 84.06 -0.82
N ALA A 747 2.63 84.41 0.02
CA ALA A 747 1.28 84.82 -0.38
C ALA A 747 0.97 86.28 0.04
N GLY A 748 0.97 87.21 -0.92
CA GLY A 748 0.70 88.65 -0.74
C GLY A 748 0.99 89.48 -2.00
N THR A 749 0.71 90.80 -1.99
CA THR A 749 0.96 91.69 -3.14
C THR A 749 2.46 91.83 -3.41
N VAL A 750 2.87 91.53 -4.65
CA VAL A 750 4.24 91.69 -5.14
C VAL A 750 4.26 92.88 -6.11
N THR A 751 5.00 93.94 -5.79
CA THR A 751 5.18 95.10 -6.69
C THR A 751 6.49 94.97 -7.45
N ALA A 752 6.46 94.82 -8.78
CA ALA A 752 7.64 94.79 -9.64
C ALA A 752 7.73 96.07 -10.49
N GLY A 753 8.82 96.84 -10.37
CA GLY A 753 9.12 97.99 -11.24
C GLY A 753 9.81 97.59 -12.55
N ASN A 754 9.59 98.35 -13.63
CA ASN A 754 10.09 98.21 -15.01
C ASN A 754 10.63 96.82 -15.43
N LEU A 755 9.79 96.03 -16.13
CA LEU A 755 10.23 94.81 -16.82
C LEU A 755 10.81 95.18 -18.19
N ALA A 756 12.11 94.96 -18.39
CA ALA A 756 12.76 95.08 -19.69
C ALA A 756 12.15 94.07 -20.70
N THR A 757 12.29 94.36 -21.99
CA THR A 757 11.79 93.54 -23.11
C THR A 757 12.09 92.06 -22.91
N GLY A 758 11.04 91.28 -22.60
CA GLY A 758 11.12 89.84 -22.27
C GLY A 758 10.58 89.45 -20.89
N GLY A 759 10.20 90.39 -20.01
CA GLY A 759 9.58 90.08 -18.72
C GLY A 759 8.04 90.08 -18.74
N THR A 760 7.42 89.07 -18.11
CA THR A 760 5.95 89.00 -17.83
C THR A 760 5.58 89.56 -16.45
N LEU A 761 4.58 90.44 -16.38
CA LEU A 761 3.91 90.86 -15.14
C LEU A 761 2.53 90.19 -15.03
N SER A 762 2.32 89.40 -13.97
CA SER A 762 1.04 88.75 -13.65
C SER A 762 0.24 89.60 -12.67
N VAL A 763 -0.93 90.13 -13.08
CA VAL A 763 -1.88 90.84 -12.20
C VAL A 763 -3.04 89.90 -11.87
N THR A 764 -3.24 89.59 -10.58
CA THR A 764 -4.42 88.87 -10.07
C THR A 764 -5.50 89.86 -9.62
N GLY A 765 -6.52 90.06 -10.46
CA GLY A 765 -7.73 90.86 -10.17
C GLY A 765 -8.59 91.10 -11.43
N VAL A 766 -9.92 91.20 -11.28
CA VAL A 766 -10.89 91.36 -12.39
C VAL A 766 -10.69 92.68 -13.15
N SER A 767 -10.00 92.63 -14.30
CA SER A 767 -9.96 93.73 -15.28
C SER A 767 -11.27 93.76 -16.06
N ASN A 768 -12.19 94.66 -15.70
CA ASN A 768 -13.50 94.77 -16.34
C ASN A 768 -13.36 95.43 -17.73
N LEU A 769 -13.22 94.64 -18.79
CA LEU A 769 -13.12 95.08 -20.20
C LEU A 769 -14.53 95.17 -20.83
N ASN A 770 -15.34 96.17 -20.44
CA ASN A 770 -16.78 96.32 -20.80
C ASN A 770 -17.08 96.67 -22.29
N GLY A 771 -16.26 96.23 -23.25
CA GLY A 771 -16.48 96.49 -24.68
C GLY A 771 -15.96 95.42 -25.64
N GLY A 772 -15.46 94.28 -25.12
CA GLY A 772 -14.74 93.29 -25.91
C GLY A 772 -13.30 93.72 -26.23
N ALA A 773 -12.40 92.75 -26.40
CA ALA A 773 -10.99 92.98 -26.72
C ALA A 773 -10.70 92.59 -28.17
N ASN A 774 -10.18 93.53 -28.98
CA ASN A 774 -9.55 93.18 -30.25
C ASN A 774 -8.07 92.84 -29.99
N LEU A 775 -7.73 91.55 -30.05
CA LEU A 775 -6.40 91.04 -29.70
C LEU A 775 -5.48 90.83 -30.92
N ASN A 776 -5.82 91.41 -32.09
CA ASN A 776 -5.04 91.30 -33.32
C ASN A 776 -4.59 89.85 -33.64
N ASN A 777 -5.54 88.91 -33.56
CA ASN A 777 -5.34 87.49 -33.83
C ASN A 777 -4.32 86.79 -32.90
N GLN A 778 -4.01 87.36 -31.74
CA GLN A 778 -3.18 86.71 -30.72
C GLN A 778 -3.99 85.75 -29.83
N LYS A 779 -3.31 84.73 -29.32
CA LYS A 779 -3.89 83.68 -28.47
C LYS A 779 -4.29 84.24 -27.10
N ILE A 780 -5.53 83.99 -26.67
CA ILE A 780 -6.00 84.28 -25.31
C ILE A 780 -5.60 83.11 -24.40
N THR A 781 -4.72 83.34 -23.44
CA THR A 781 -4.38 82.36 -22.39
C THR A 781 -5.16 82.69 -21.11
N ASN A 782 -5.65 81.67 -20.39
CA ASN A 782 -6.44 81.78 -19.14
C ASN A 782 -7.89 82.27 -19.26
N LEU A 783 -8.54 82.05 -20.42
CA LEU A 783 -9.99 82.25 -20.56
C LEU A 783 -10.75 81.20 -19.73
N ALA A 784 -11.52 81.62 -18.72
CA ALA A 784 -12.37 80.75 -17.91
C ALA A 784 -13.48 80.10 -18.76
N ALA A 785 -14.05 78.99 -18.28
CA ALA A 785 -15.12 78.32 -19.00
C ALA A 785 -16.39 79.18 -19.00
N GLY A 786 -16.99 79.39 -20.17
CA GLY A 786 -18.28 80.07 -20.29
C GLY A 786 -19.41 79.26 -19.66
N THR A 787 -20.28 79.91 -18.89
CA THR A 787 -21.39 79.28 -18.15
C THR A 787 -22.77 79.75 -18.62
N ALA A 788 -22.84 80.80 -19.45
CA ALA A 788 -24.08 81.36 -20.00
C ALA A 788 -24.07 81.48 -21.55
N PRO A 789 -25.25 81.59 -22.22
CA PRO A 789 -25.40 81.60 -23.69
C PRO A 789 -24.72 82.73 -24.51
N GLY A 790 -23.79 83.49 -23.95
CA GLY A 790 -23.02 84.52 -24.67
C GLY A 790 -21.53 84.55 -24.30
N ASP A 791 -21.08 83.63 -23.45
CA ASP A 791 -19.68 83.56 -23.03
C ASP A 791 -18.79 82.99 -24.13
N ALA A 792 -17.55 83.47 -24.23
CA ALA A 792 -16.56 82.86 -25.09
C ALA A 792 -16.14 81.48 -24.52
N VAL A 793 -16.15 80.45 -25.37
CA VAL A 793 -15.78 79.09 -24.98
C VAL A 793 -14.26 78.92 -24.93
N ASN A 794 -13.74 78.28 -23.87
CA ASN A 794 -12.31 78.00 -23.77
C ASN A 794 -11.93 76.63 -24.38
N PHE A 795 -10.62 76.39 -24.58
CA PHE A 795 -10.13 75.15 -25.20
C PHE A 795 -10.53 73.89 -24.41
N SER A 796 -10.70 73.98 -23.09
CA SER A 796 -11.12 72.83 -22.26
C SER A 796 -12.59 72.45 -22.46
N GLN A 797 -13.49 73.43 -22.66
CA GLN A 797 -14.88 73.19 -23.03
C GLN A 797 -14.99 72.55 -24.42
N LEU A 798 -14.17 73.01 -25.38
CA LEU A 798 -14.08 72.40 -26.70
C LEU A 798 -13.47 70.99 -26.66
N THR A 799 -12.43 70.78 -25.83
CA THR A 799 -11.81 69.46 -25.63
C THR A 799 -12.81 68.49 -25.02
N THR A 800 -13.63 68.92 -24.06
CA THR A 800 -14.66 68.08 -23.44
C THR A 800 -15.73 67.67 -24.46
N THR A 801 -16.20 68.61 -25.29
CA THR A 801 -17.11 68.31 -26.40
C THR A 801 -16.49 67.34 -27.40
N ASN A 802 -15.23 67.56 -27.82
CA ASN A 802 -14.52 66.66 -28.73
C ASN A 802 -14.29 65.26 -28.11
N ASN A 803 -14.03 65.18 -26.80
CA ASN A 803 -13.92 63.91 -26.09
C ASN A 803 -15.27 63.19 -26.01
N ASN A 804 -16.37 63.92 -25.81
CA ASN A 804 -17.72 63.35 -25.83
C ASN A 804 -18.09 62.83 -27.23
N VAL A 805 -17.74 63.56 -28.29
CA VAL A 805 -17.91 63.11 -29.68
C VAL A 805 -17.04 61.89 -29.98
N THR A 806 -15.78 61.90 -29.55
CA THR A 806 -14.85 60.76 -29.71
C THR A 806 -15.35 59.54 -28.92
N THR A 807 -15.88 59.74 -27.72
CA THR A 807 -16.44 58.67 -26.88
C THR A 807 -17.72 58.11 -27.49
N ALA A 808 -18.61 58.96 -28.02
CA ALA A 808 -19.80 58.53 -28.75
C ALA A 808 -19.42 57.75 -30.02
N GLN A 809 -18.40 58.22 -30.75
CA GLN A 809 -17.89 57.53 -31.94
C GLN A 809 -17.22 56.19 -31.59
N ASN A 810 -16.43 56.12 -30.53
CA ASN A 810 -15.84 54.88 -30.04
C ASN A 810 -16.90 53.91 -29.52
N THR A 811 -17.96 54.41 -28.87
CA THR A 811 -19.10 53.60 -28.42
C THR A 811 -19.88 53.05 -29.62
N ALA A 812 -20.14 53.87 -30.63
CA ALA A 812 -20.79 53.44 -31.88
C ALA A 812 -19.92 52.44 -32.66
N ASN A 813 -18.61 52.67 -32.75
CA ASN A 813 -17.65 51.75 -33.39
C ASN A 813 -17.55 50.42 -32.61
N THR A 814 -17.60 50.45 -31.28
CA THR A 814 -17.62 49.25 -30.43
C THR A 814 -18.94 48.49 -30.59
N ALA A 815 -20.08 49.19 -30.62
CA ALA A 815 -21.38 48.58 -30.89
C ALA A 815 -21.44 47.95 -32.29
N LEU A 816 -20.87 48.62 -33.30
CA LEU A 816 -20.75 48.10 -34.67
C LEU A 816 -19.81 46.89 -34.73
N THR A 817 -18.68 46.92 -34.03
CA THR A 817 -17.75 45.79 -33.94
C THR A 817 -18.40 44.60 -33.25
N ASN A 818 -19.13 44.82 -32.16
CA ASN A 818 -19.88 43.78 -31.46
C ASN A 818 -21.02 43.20 -32.32
N ALA A 819 -21.73 44.05 -33.06
CA ALA A 819 -22.75 43.60 -34.02
C ALA A 819 -22.14 42.78 -35.17
N ASN A 820 -20.99 43.19 -35.71
CA ASN A 820 -20.27 42.44 -36.74
C ASN A 820 -19.70 41.12 -36.21
N ASN A 821 -19.20 41.09 -34.97
CA ASN A 821 -18.74 39.86 -34.32
C ASN A 821 -19.91 38.91 -34.01
N ALA A 822 -21.06 39.45 -33.59
CA ALA A 822 -22.28 38.68 -33.41
C ALA A 822 -22.80 38.12 -34.75
N GLN A 823 -22.77 38.91 -35.83
CA GLN A 823 -23.12 38.44 -37.17
C GLN A 823 -22.14 37.38 -37.68
N THR A 824 -20.84 37.55 -37.43
CA THR A 824 -19.82 36.56 -37.79
C THR A 824 -20.02 35.26 -37.02
N SER A 825 -20.34 35.34 -35.73
CA SER A 825 -20.64 34.18 -34.87
C SER A 825 -21.95 33.50 -35.29
N ALA A 826 -22.97 34.27 -35.67
CA ALA A 826 -24.23 33.76 -36.20
C ALA A 826 -24.03 33.06 -37.56
N ASN A 827 -23.21 33.64 -38.45
CA ASN A 827 -22.85 33.02 -39.72
C ASN A 827 -22.02 31.74 -39.52
N ALA A 828 -21.10 31.72 -38.55
CA ALA A 828 -20.33 30.53 -38.19
C ALA A 828 -21.22 29.44 -37.58
N ALA A 829 -22.17 29.81 -36.72
CA ALA A 829 -23.16 28.89 -36.16
C ALA A 829 -24.09 28.35 -37.26
N GLN A 830 -24.54 29.19 -38.18
CA GLN A 830 -25.33 28.79 -39.34
C GLN A 830 -24.54 27.85 -40.27
N SER A 831 -23.26 28.14 -40.52
CA SER A 831 -22.38 27.27 -41.32
C SER A 831 -22.16 25.92 -40.64
N THR A 832 -21.98 25.91 -39.32
CA THR A 832 -21.83 24.69 -38.53
C THR A 832 -23.12 23.88 -38.54
N ALA A 833 -24.27 24.53 -38.38
CA ALA A 833 -25.58 23.88 -38.46
C ALA A 833 -25.87 23.34 -39.86
N ASN A 834 -25.52 24.08 -40.92
CA ASN A 834 -25.68 23.63 -42.31
C ASN A 834 -24.74 22.46 -42.63
N THR A 835 -23.52 22.46 -42.08
CA THR A 835 -22.59 21.33 -42.20
C THR A 835 -23.13 20.11 -41.47
N ALA A 836 -23.57 20.26 -40.22
CA ALA A 836 -24.17 19.17 -39.45
C ALA A 836 -25.43 18.61 -40.12
N LEU A 837 -26.28 19.46 -40.70
CA LEU A 837 -27.45 19.05 -41.48
C LEU A 837 -27.05 18.30 -42.75
N SER A 838 -26.04 18.80 -43.49
CA SER A 838 -25.55 18.13 -44.69
C SER A 838 -24.92 16.77 -44.37
N GLU A 839 -24.16 16.65 -43.28
CA GLU A 839 -23.60 15.37 -42.83
C GLU A 839 -24.69 14.40 -42.35
N ALA A 840 -25.69 14.87 -41.60
CA ALA A 840 -26.82 14.03 -41.18
C ALA A 840 -27.66 13.55 -42.37
N GLN A 841 -27.76 14.35 -43.44
CA GLN A 841 -28.44 13.99 -44.69
C GLN A 841 -27.67 12.99 -45.56
N LYS A 842 -26.39 12.71 -45.27
CA LYS A 842 -25.61 11.73 -46.05
C LYS A 842 -26.06 10.28 -45.84
N GLY A 843 -26.81 9.96 -44.77
CA GLY A 843 -27.34 8.62 -44.53
C GLY A 843 -26.27 7.54 -44.27
N ILE A 844 -26.68 6.27 -44.33
CA ILE A 844 -25.83 5.07 -44.23
C ILE A 844 -25.77 4.43 -45.62
N ASN A 845 -24.57 4.39 -46.21
CA ASN A 845 -24.34 3.64 -47.44
C ASN A 845 -24.11 2.15 -47.11
N PHE A 846 -24.99 1.26 -47.60
CA PHE A 846 -24.92 -0.18 -47.41
C PHE A 846 -24.89 -0.89 -48.77
N GLY A 847 -23.90 -1.75 -49.01
CA GLY A 847 -23.63 -2.32 -50.34
C GLY A 847 -22.63 -3.48 -50.34
N ASP A 848 -22.42 -4.09 -51.50
CA ASP A 848 -21.61 -5.30 -51.70
C ASP A 848 -20.17 -5.04 -52.19
N GLY A 849 -19.75 -3.76 -52.20
CA GLY A 849 -18.45 -3.32 -52.73
C GLY A 849 -18.46 -2.92 -54.20
N THR A 850 -19.55 -3.17 -54.95
CA THR A 850 -19.74 -2.71 -56.33
C THR A 850 -20.98 -1.84 -56.51
N THR A 851 -22.05 -2.14 -55.80
CA THR A 851 -23.28 -1.34 -55.74
C THR A 851 -23.61 -1.02 -54.27
N SER A 852 -24.11 0.19 -53.99
CA SER A 852 -24.52 0.59 -52.65
C SER A 852 -25.79 1.43 -52.70
N ASN A 853 -26.69 1.19 -51.75
CA ASN A 853 -27.84 2.05 -51.51
C ASN A 853 -27.57 2.95 -50.31
N ASN A 854 -28.10 4.16 -50.34
CA ASN A 854 -28.03 5.11 -49.24
C ASN A 854 -29.36 5.12 -48.48
N TYR A 855 -29.32 4.84 -47.18
CA TYR A 855 -30.48 4.82 -46.28
C TYR A 855 -30.43 6.00 -45.33
N ALA A 856 -31.54 6.69 -45.10
CA ALA A 856 -31.54 7.81 -44.17
C ALA A 856 -31.27 7.34 -42.73
N LEU A 857 -30.60 8.18 -41.92
CA LEU A 857 -30.35 7.86 -40.51
C LEU A 857 -31.68 7.65 -39.78
N GLY A 858 -31.85 6.48 -39.17
CA GLY A 858 -33.09 6.07 -38.49
C GLY A 858 -33.99 5.13 -39.29
N GLU A 859 -33.70 4.87 -40.57
CA GLU A 859 -34.41 3.86 -41.36
C GLU A 859 -33.98 2.42 -41.01
N THR A 860 -34.86 1.44 -41.24
CA THR A 860 -34.56 0.01 -41.04
C THR A 860 -34.04 -0.63 -42.33
N ILE A 861 -32.83 -1.21 -42.27
CA ILE A 861 -32.24 -1.95 -43.39
C ILE A 861 -32.57 -3.45 -43.25
N ASN A 862 -33.24 -4.03 -44.25
CA ASN A 862 -33.60 -5.46 -44.27
C ASN A 862 -32.56 -6.29 -45.03
N VAL A 863 -31.76 -7.09 -44.32
CA VAL A 863 -30.83 -8.05 -44.93
C VAL A 863 -31.54 -9.40 -45.11
N LYS A 864 -31.85 -9.76 -46.36
CA LYS A 864 -32.54 -11.02 -46.71
C LYS A 864 -31.54 -12.00 -47.33
N GLY A 865 -31.67 -13.28 -46.97
CA GLY A 865 -31.02 -14.36 -47.70
C GLY A 865 -31.97 -15.00 -48.72
N ASP A 866 -31.45 -15.91 -49.55
CA ASP A 866 -32.22 -16.69 -50.52
C ASP A 866 -32.54 -18.10 -49.99
N SER A 867 -32.87 -19.06 -50.86
CA SER A 867 -33.15 -20.44 -50.44
C SER A 867 -31.93 -21.18 -49.90
N ASN A 868 -30.71 -20.72 -50.18
CA ASN A 868 -29.46 -21.33 -49.74
C ASN A 868 -28.82 -20.60 -48.56
N ILE A 869 -29.17 -19.33 -48.32
CA ILE A 869 -28.66 -18.50 -47.21
C ILE A 869 -29.79 -18.06 -46.29
N ASN A 870 -29.71 -18.39 -45.00
CA ASN A 870 -30.60 -17.91 -43.95
C ASN A 870 -30.04 -16.63 -43.30
N SER A 871 -30.88 -15.61 -43.12
CA SER A 871 -30.56 -14.35 -42.41
C SER A 871 -31.42 -14.20 -41.16
N VAL A 872 -30.78 -14.00 -39.99
CA VAL A 872 -31.46 -13.87 -38.69
C VAL A 872 -30.91 -12.68 -37.91
N THR A 873 -31.79 -11.83 -37.38
CA THR A 873 -31.39 -10.73 -36.48
C THR A 873 -31.15 -11.24 -35.07
N THR A 874 -29.99 -10.92 -34.51
CA THR A 874 -29.55 -11.24 -33.14
C THR A 874 -29.21 -9.95 -32.38
N ALA A 875 -28.95 -10.04 -31.07
CA ALA A 875 -28.59 -8.87 -30.26
C ALA A 875 -27.29 -8.17 -30.72
N GLY A 876 -26.40 -8.88 -31.43
CA GLY A 876 -25.17 -8.34 -32.00
C GLY A 876 -25.28 -7.84 -33.45
N GLY A 877 -26.48 -7.88 -34.06
CA GLY A 877 -26.72 -7.55 -35.46
C GLY A 877 -27.28 -8.72 -36.28
N VAL A 878 -27.13 -8.67 -37.61
CA VAL A 878 -27.62 -9.74 -38.51
C VAL A 878 -26.57 -10.85 -38.63
N GLN A 879 -27.00 -12.11 -38.50
CA GLN A 879 -26.19 -13.30 -38.73
C GLN A 879 -26.67 -14.04 -39.99
N LEU A 880 -25.73 -14.43 -40.86
CA LEU A 880 -25.97 -15.20 -42.08
C LEU A 880 -25.45 -16.64 -41.92
N SER A 881 -26.19 -17.64 -42.40
CA SER A 881 -25.83 -19.07 -42.35
C SER A 881 -26.30 -19.81 -43.60
N LEU A 882 -25.65 -20.93 -43.97
CA LEU A 882 -26.11 -21.78 -45.06
C LEU A 882 -27.33 -22.60 -44.64
N ALA A 883 -28.23 -22.86 -45.59
CA ALA A 883 -29.30 -23.83 -45.43
C ALA A 883 -28.74 -25.25 -45.35
N SER A 884 -29.40 -26.13 -44.60
CA SER A 884 -28.98 -27.53 -44.47
C SER A 884 -29.05 -28.31 -45.79
N ASP A 885 -30.01 -27.94 -46.65
CA ASP A 885 -30.16 -28.45 -48.00
C ASP A 885 -29.85 -27.32 -48.99
N ILE A 886 -28.90 -27.54 -49.89
CA ILE A 886 -28.48 -26.54 -50.88
C ILE A 886 -28.90 -26.97 -52.29
N SER A 887 -29.56 -26.06 -53.01
CA SER A 887 -29.95 -26.24 -54.40
C SER A 887 -28.99 -25.45 -55.29
N VAL A 888 -28.17 -26.15 -56.07
CA VAL A 888 -27.14 -25.56 -56.94
C VAL A 888 -27.11 -26.27 -58.29
N ASP A 889 -26.82 -25.53 -59.36
CA ASP A 889 -26.80 -26.10 -60.72
C ASP A 889 -25.63 -27.07 -60.94
N SER A 890 -24.50 -26.84 -60.26
CA SER A 890 -23.37 -27.75 -60.25
C SER A 890 -22.47 -27.56 -59.04
N VAL A 891 -21.78 -28.63 -58.65
CA VAL A 891 -20.69 -28.64 -57.68
C VAL A 891 -19.44 -29.12 -58.39
N THR A 892 -18.39 -28.30 -58.42
CA THR A 892 -17.08 -28.69 -58.96
C THR A 892 -16.07 -28.79 -57.82
N THR A 893 -15.46 -29.96 -57.65
CA THR A 893 -14.40 -30.22 -56.67
C THR A 893 -13.17 -30.76 -57.38
N GLY A 894 -12.24 -29.86 -57.69
CA GLY A 894 -11.07 -30.21 -58.52
C GLY A 894 -11.48 -30.62 -59.93
N ASN A 895 -11.11 -31.84 -60.34
CA ASN A 895 -11.41 -32.36 -61.69
C ASN A 895 -12.81 -33.00 -61.80
N SER A 896 -13.53 -33.13 -60.67
CA SER A 896 -14.88 -33.72 -60.62
C SER A 896 -15.94 -32.63 -60.70
N LYS A 897 -16.91 -32.82 -61.58
CA LYS A 897 -18.09 -31.96 -61.70
C LYS A 897 -19.34 -32.80 -61.52
N LEU A 898 -20.15 -32.47 -60.52
CA LEU A 898 -21.50 -32.97 -60.36
C LEU A 898 -22.46 -31.89 -60.82
N ASP A 899 -23.27 -32.17 -61.83
CA ASP A 899 -24.34 -31.29 -62.28
C ASP A 899 -25.61 -32.08 -62.60
N ASN A 900 -26.61 -31.41 -63.17
CA ASN A 900 -27.90 -32.02 -63.50
C ASN A 900 -27.81 -33.15 -64.54
N SER A 901 -26.67 -33.32 -65.22
CA SER A 901 -26.39 -34.41 -66.15
C SER A 901 -25.71 -35.61 -65.47
N GLY A 902 -25.21 -35.46 -64.24
CA GLY A 902 -24.53 -36.49 -63.45
C GLY A 902 -23.13 -36.08 -62.99
N LEU A 903 -22.29 -37.07 -62.66
CA LEU A 903 -20.90 -36.89 -62.25
C LEU A 903 -19.95 -37.12 -63.42
N VAL A 904 -19.11 -36.14 -63.73
CA VAL A 904 -18.03 -36.27 -64.71
C VAL A 904 -16.69 -36.00 -64.03
N ILE A 905 -15.73 -36.91 -64.15
CA ILE A 905 -14.33 -36.69 -63.77
C ILE A 905 -13.56 -36.37 -65.05
N THR A 906 -13.03 -35.15 -65.17
CA THR A 906 -12.33 -34.71 -66.37
C THR A 906 -11.07 -35.54 -66.60
N GLY A 907 -10.98 -36.20 -67.76
CA GLY A 907 -9.91 -37.14 -68.10
C GLY A 907 -10.04 -38.53 -67.45
N GLY A 908 -11.16 -38.81 -66.79
CA GLY A 908 -11.46 -40.08 -66.11
C GLY A 908 -12.90 -40.55 -66.35
N PRO A 909 -13.40 -41.48 -65.53
CA PRO A 909 -14.76 -42.01 -65.66
C PRO A 909 -15.86 -40.97 -65.45
N SER A 910 -17.02 -41.21 -66.05
CA SER A 910 -18.23 -40.41 -65.84
C SER A 910 -19.46 -41.29 -65.62
N ILE A 911 -20.36 -40.83 -64.76
CA ILE A 911 -21.69 -41.38 -64.51
C ILE A 911 -22.70 -40.30 -64.88
N THR A 912 -23.36 -40.46 -66.02
CA THR A 912 -24.33 -39.47 -66.50
C THR A 912 -25.70 -40.11 -66.67
N THR A 913 -26.71 -39.29 -66.94
CA THR A 913 -28.05 -39.76 -67.33
C THR A 913 -28.05 -40.64 -68.58
N THR A 914 -26.99 -40.58 -69.41
CA THR A 914 -26.82 -41.45 -70.59
C THR A 914 -26.15 -42.79 -70.30
N GLY A 915 -25.65 -42.99 -69.06
CA GLY A 915 -24.98 -44.20 -68.62
C GLY A 915 -23.57 -43.96 -68.05
N ILE A 916 -22.84 -45.06 -67.83
CA ILE A 916 -21.49 -45.06 -67.30
C ILE A 916 -20.49 -45.15 -68.45
N ASN A 917 -19.52 -44.23 -68.49
CA ASN A 917 -18.36 -44.31 -69.35
C ASN A 917 -17.10 -44.47 -68.49
N ALA A 918 -16.42 -45.60 -68.59
CA ALA A 918 -15.21 -45.90 -67.82
C ALA A 918 -13.93 -45.27 -68.40
N ALA A 919 -14.04 -44.46 -69.45
CA ALA A 919 -12.93 -43.75 -70.09
C ALA A 919 -11.75 -44.66 -70.51
N ASN A 920 -12.06 -45.78 -71.17
CA ASN A 920 -11.09 -46.80 -71.61
C ASN A 920 -10.28 -47.44 -70.46
N THR A 921 -10.78 -47.39 -69.22
CA THR A 921 -10.20 -48.10 -68.08
C THR A 921 -10.99 -49.35 -67.74
N ASN A 922 -10.35 -50.30 -67.06
CA ASN A 922 -11.01 -51.53 -66.63
C ASN A 922 -12.00 -51.23 -65.51
N ILE A 923 -13.26 -51.66 -65.67
CA ILE A 923 -14.20 -51.74 -64.56
C ILE A 923 -13.86 -53.02 -63.77
N SER A 924 -13.13 -52.86 -62.66
CA SER A 924 -12.78 -53.98 -61.78
C SER A 924 -13.91 -54.34 -60.83
N ASN A 925 -13.87 -55.55 -60.26
CA ASN A 925 -14.86 -56.06 -59.30
C ASN A 925 -16.28 -56.28 -59.87
N VAL A 926 -16.37 -56.63 -61.16
CA VAL A 926 -17.63 -57.06 -61.78
C VAL A 926 -17.84 -58.55 -61.51
N ALA A 927 -18.88 -58.88 -60.73
CA ALA A 927 -19.28 -60.25 -60.45
C ALA A 927 -19.82 -60.97 -61.69
N ASP A 928 -19.85 -62.30 -61.68
CA ASP A 928 -20.38 -63.10 -62.81
C ASP A 928 -21.85 -62.76 -63.10
N ALA A 929 -22.17 -62.49 -64.38
CA ALA A 929 -23.52 -62.26 -64.84
C ALA A 929 -24.37 -63.54 -64.75
N THR A 930 -25.52 -63.44 -64.08
CA THR A 930 -26.53 -64.50 -63.91
C THR A 930 -27.84 -64.19 -64.63
N THR A 931 -28.05 -62.94 -65.05
CA THR A 931 -29.19 -62.48 -65.85
C THR A 931 -28.72 -61.70 -67.08
N ALA A 932 -29.60 -61.58 -68.09
CA ALA A 932 -29.24 -61.03 -69.39
C ALA A 932 -28.80 -59.54 -69.36
N ASP A 933 -29.22 -58.78 -68.36
CA ASP A 933 -28.93 -57.33 -68.25
C ASP A 933 -27.71 -57.03 -67.35
N GLN A 934 -27.01 -58.07 -66.87
CA GLN A 934 -25.79 -57.93 -66.08
C GLN A 934 -24.55 -57.89 -66.97
N ALA A 935 -23.54 -57.11 -66.57
CA ALA A 935 -22.27 -57.04 -67.28
C ALA A 935 -21.48 -58.35 -67.13
N VAL A 936 -21.06 -58.94 -68.25
CA VAL A 936 -20.24 -60.17 -68.27
C VAL A 936 -18.78 -59.81 -68.00
N ASN A 937 -18.13 -60.50 -67.07
CA ASN A 937 -16.71 -60.29 -66.79
C ASN A 937 -15.81 -61.18 -67.69
N LYS A 938 -14.51 -60.90 -67.69
CA LYS A 938 -13.55 -61.66 -68.51
C LYS A 938 -13.49 -63.15 -68.15
N GLY A 939 -13.70 -63.52 -66.88
CA GLY A 939 -13.71 -64.92 -66.44
C GLY A 939 -14.80 -65.75 -67.14
N GLN A 940 -15.99 -65.17 -67.32
CA GLN A 940 -17.08 -65.81 -68.07
C GLN A 940 -16.78 -65.93 -69.57
N LEU A 941 -16.08 -64.96 -70.19
CA LEU A 941 -15.65 -65.03 -71.59
C LEU A 941 -14.51 -66.04 -71.82
N ASP A 942 -13.57 -66.12 -70.88
CA ASP A 942 -12.48 -67.11 -70.91
C ASP A 942 -13.05 -68.54 -70.82
N ALA A 943 -14.08 -68.76 -70.00
CA ALA A 943 -14.79 -70.04 -69.90
C ALA A 943 -15.49 -70.45 -71.22
N VAL A 944 -16.08 -69.49 -71.95
CA VAL A 944 -16.66 -69.73 -73.30
C VAL A 944 -15.56 -70.03 -74.33
N THR A 945 -14.42 -69.35 -74.25
CA THR A 945 -13.27 -69.55 -75.16
C THR A 945 -12.64 -70.94 -74.98
N ALA A 946 -12.45 -71.38 -73.74
CA ALA A 946 -11.98 -72.73 -73.42
C ALA A 946 -12.92 -73.84 -73.94
N ALA A 947 -14.23 -73.58 -74.04
CA ALA A 947 -15.20 -74.50 -74.63
C ALA A 947 -15.12 -74.57 -76.17
N ALA A 948 -14.55 -73.56 -76.84
CA ALA A 948 -14.41 -73.49 -78.29
C ALA A 948 -13.11 -74.15 -78.81
N ASP A 949 -11.98 -74.03 -78.09
CA ASP A 949 -10.68 -74.62 -78.48
C ASP A 949 -10.60 -76.15 -78.29
N GLY A 950 -11.53 -76.75 -77.54
CA GLY A 950 -11.69 -78.20 -77.45
C GLY A 950 -12.21 -78.89 -78.73
N LYS A 951 -12.59 -78.13 -79.77
CA LYS A 951 -13.14 -78.64 -81.03
C LYS A 951 -12.05 -78.75 -82.11
N LYS A 952 -11.42 -79.93 -82.22
CA LYS A 952 -10.68 -80.35 -83.43
C LYS A 952 -11.60 -80.22 -84.66
N ILE A 953 -11.09 -79.62 -85.74
CA ILE A 953 -11.57 -79.87 -87.11
C ILE A 953 -11.23 -81.33 -87.44
N GLY A 954 -12.16 -82.23 -87.14
CA GLY A 954 -12.29 -83.48 -87.88
C GLY A 954 -13.18 -83.22 -89.10
N ARG A 955 -12.76 -83.67 -90.28
CA ARG A 955 -13.71 -83.96 -91.36
C ARG A 955 -14.74 -84.96 -90.83
N ALA A 956 -15.98 -84.52 -90.66
CA ALA A 956 -17.25 -85.23 -90.81
C ALA A 956 -18.38 -84.26 -90.45
#